data_AF-A0A0X3XP99-F1
#
_entry.id   AF-A0A0X3XP99-F1
#
_cell.length_a   1.000
_cell.length_b   1.000
_cell.length_c   1.000
_cell.angle_alpha   90.00
_cell.angle_beta   90.00
_cell.angle_gamma   90.00
#
_symmetry.space_group_name_H-M   'P 1'
#
loop_
_entity.id
_entity.type
_entity.pdbx_description
1 polymer ?
#
loop_
_entity_poly.entity_id
_entity_poly.type
_entity_poly.pdbx_seq_one_letter_code
_entity_poly.pdbx_strand_id
1 'polypeptide(L)'
;MPEINAEAWARIEAWRELPAPQRRVFSVLGPALSGKSAYLRAVQDRWPSAVLIDCRGLSADAVATSMREECRAAPAGHPCVLLLANVQYAGEVVTSTESVRVAEVLAPGFRRFQGREVWVMAEYDPDIVATPRFAEHEVILPAPDVGTKVGGEEELAALAAAELRQVPLLVWQLLCDARDVPTEARSLLSFAEERPDILIVDEDRSSVAFRSEAFHRAWRRRQPTDSEVQTRIVDALVSATTDGDGPGLWSERGPVRQYAARALPLHAALAGTLPHLLDDGRLLAQFSPTALREALAIAHPDGVPYGSVAALLHYLEAQGVTPSSQVEWVAWLHHAALSSGRAELADGLLAAGVPLPWRTTWTHWRPAGIFGRIESEAGRVDELGIAVGESGLTVITARDVTTGKIAHPKYQYVRQEWSPRTGEPVSAPVEMRASLSDGLLPWSSPRRSEGPEVPDVTFAEHTDTGWKLETPTVPGPPACPQAVTKGAYVDGHWVLAGTMGLFAVSVQATADTAQDTYPKRPLIAAHTRPAPWPLPPSAAAALRGDGMRDWLEETFGTGACHQLTDERLPAGLTDLAARDFLTRTGLPEIRDFLHLAITPRGDSPLVEVPWPGQDRSLPRQRRAKSEAPTSGPFYELGTWMYSRLLLDGGTGRLYRDTTGGSPDPVAGSSLTQFFATVRLYDEFRRTHFPYATDHKDALDNLARWHEHIDPAASRAETWTLILEGYDFEDSTWDLASYGLEWI
;
A
#
# COMPACT_ATOMS: atom_id res chain seq x y z
N MET A 1 9.05 -21.43 39.65
CA MET A 1 8.37 -21.35 38.34
C MET A 1 6.88 -21.29 38.61
N PRO A 2 6.08 -20.51 37.87
CA PRO A 2 4.64 -20.50 38.08
C PRO A 2 4.05 -21.86 37.70
N GLU A 3 3.54 -22.61 38.67
CA GLU A 3 2.77 -23.83 38.41
C GLU A 3 1.36 -23.46 37.93
N ILE A 4 0.85 -24.20 36.94
CA ILE A 4 -0.54 -24.03 36.50
C ILE A 4 -1.47 -24.56 37.61
N ASN A 5 -2.04 -23.63 38.37
CA ASN A 5 -3.03 -23.94 39.39
C ASN A 5 -4.36 -24.45 38.78
N ALA A 6 -5.21 -25.06 39.61
CA ALA A 6 -6.46 -25.67 39.15
C ALA A 6 -7.43 -24.65 38.52
N GLU A 7 -7.45 -23.41 39.01
CA GLU A 7 -8.31 -22.35 38.48
C GLU A 7 -7.87 -21.92 37.07
N ALA A 8 -6.57 -21.71 36.85
CA ALA A 8 -6.02 -21.34 35.55
C ALA A 8 -6.23 -22.46 34.52
N TRP A 9 -6.12 -23.73 34.93
CA TRP A 9 -6.43 -24.85 34.05
C TRP A 9 -7.93 -24.95 33.72
N ALA A 10 -8.81 -24.75 34.70
CA ALA A 10 -10.26 -24.71 34.47
C ALA A 10 -10.66 -23.59 33.49
N ARG A 11 -9.98 -22.44 33.51
CA ARG A 11 -10.18 -21.36 32.52
C ARG A 11 -9.78 -21.78 31.11
N ILE A 12 -8.67 -22.52 30.96
CA ILE A 12 -8.25 -23.08 29.67
C ILE A 12 -9.29 -24.09 29.17
N GLU A 13 -9.81 -24.96 30.04
CA GLU A 13 -10.86 -25.92 29.68
C GLU A 13 -12.16 -25.21 29.25
N ALA A 14 -12.60 -24.19 29.99
CA ALA A 14 -13.76 -23.40 29.60
C ALA A 14 -13.59 -22.72 28.22
N TRP A 15 -12.39 -22.19 27.95
CA TRP A 15 -12.06 -21.61 26.65
C TRP A 15 -12.08 -22.64 25.50
N ARG A 16 -11.68 -23.89 25.77
CA ARG A 16 -11.71 -24.97 24.78
C ARG A 16 -13.12 -25.34 24.35
N GLU A 17 -14.08 -25.32 25.28
CA GLU A 17 -15.48 -25.67 25.03
C GLU A 17 -16.25 -24.59 24.24
N LEU A 18 -15.68 -23.39 24.06
CA LEU A 18 -16.32 -22.33 23.26
C LEU A 18 -16.46 -22.73 21.78
N PRO A 19 -17.57 -22.38 21.10
CA PRO A 19 -17.69 -22.60 19.67
C PRO A 19 -16.72 -21.68 18.90
N ALA A 20 -16.26 -22.12 17.72
CA ALA A 20 -15.29 -21.40 16.88
C ALA A 20 -15.53 -19.89 16.68
N PRO A 21 -16.78 -19.40 16.46
CA PRO A 21 -17.04 -17.97 16.29
C PRO A 21 -16.76 -17.14 17.55
N GLN A 22 -16.89 -17.77 18.73
CA GLN A 22 -16.73 -17.14 20.04
C GLN A 22 -15.33 -17.36 20.61
N ARG A 23 -14.59 -18.37 20.14
CA ARG A 23 -13.23 -18.67 20.61
C ARG A 23 -12.23 -17.60 20.14
N ARG A 24 -11.92 -16.66 21.04
CA ARG A 24 -10.89 -15.62 20.87
C ARG A 24 -9.51 -16.13 21.32
N VAL A 25 -8.47 -15.33 21.15
CA VAL A 25 -7.10 -15.64 21.61
C VAL A 25 -7.10 -15.74 23.14
N PHE A 26 -6.46 -16.77 23.69
CA PHE A 26 -6.23 -16.88 25.13
C PHE A 26 -4.98 -16.09 25.52
N SER A 27 -5.12 -15.14 26.45
CA SER A 27 -4.03 -14.21 26.79
C SER A 27 -3.32 -14.60 28.09
N VAL A 28 -2.00 -14.74 28.05
CA VAL A 28 -1.15 -14.91 29.24
C VAL A 28 -0.45 -13.59 29.51
N LEU A 29 -0.96 -12.84 30.48
CA LEU A 29 -0.54 -11.48 30.79
C LEU A 29 0.43 -11.44 31.97
N GLY A 30 1.29 -10.44 31.99
CA GLY A 30 2.12 -10.11 33.14
C GLY A 30 3.35 -9.33 32.71
N PRO A 31 4.04 -8.65 33.64
CA PRO A 31 5.23 -7.88 33.30
C PRO A 31 6.40 -8.80 32.91
N ALA A 32 7.49 -8.20 32.46
CA ALA A 32 8.73 -8.91 32.20
C ALA A 32 9.16 -9.79 33.39
N LEU A 33 9.71 -10.97 33.09
CA LEU A 33 10.18 -11.97 34.07
C LEU A 33 9.11 -12.61 34.97
N SER A 34 7.81 -12.37 34.77
CA SER A 34 6.72 -13.01 35.55
C SER A 34 6.55 -14.52 35.30
N GLY A 35 7.29 -15.10 34.35
CA GLY A 35 7.26 -16.52 34.04
C GLY A 35 6.25 -16.93 32.96
N LYS A 36 5.74 -16.00 32.14
CA LYS A 36 4.78 -16.27 31.05
C LYS A 36 5.22 -17.40 30.11
N SER A 37 6.44 -17.38 29.61
CA SER A 37 6.93 -18.41 28.69
C SER A 37 7.06 -19.78 29.36
N ALA A 38 7.32 -19.81 30.68
CA ALA A 38 7.32 -21.05 31.44
C ALA A 38 5.90 -21.59 31.65
N TYR A 39 4.92 -20.70 31.84
CA TYR A 39 3.51 -21.06 31.88
C TYR A 39 3.06 -21.69 30.55
N LEU A 40 3.42 -21.11 29.40
CA LEU A 40 3.13 -21.70 28.08
C LEU A 40 3.77 -23.08 27.89
N ARG A 41 5.02 -23.28 28.32
CA ARG A 41 5.65 -24.62 28.30
C ARG A 41 4.90 -25.62 29.18
N ALA A 42 4.47 -25.21 30.38
CA ALA A 42 3.66 -26.07 31.24
C ALA A 42 2.29 -26.42 30.63
N VAL A 43 1.72 -25.51 29.81
CA VAL A 43 0.50 -25.81 29.02
C VAL A 43 0.83 -26.85 27.95
N GLN A 44 1.93 -26.69 27.22
CA GLN A 44 2.40 -27.67 26.22
C GLN A 44 2.63 -29.06 26.83
N ASP A 45 3.22 -29.14 28.03
CA ASP A 45 3.44 -30.41 28.72
C ASP A 45 2.13 -31.13 29.05
N ARG A 46 1.08 -30.39 29.41
CA ARG A 46 -0.27 -30.94 29.65
C ARG A 46 -1.10 -31.12 28.39
N TRP A 47 -0.68 -30.51 27.28
CA TRP A 47 -1.34 -30.58 25.98
C TRP A 47 -0.32 -30.84 24.87
N PRO A 48 0.13 -32.10 24.70
CA PRO A 48 1.26 -32.41 23.82
C PRO A 48 1.03 -32.11 22.33
N SER A 49 -0.21 -31.95 21.88
CA SER A 49 -0.53 -31.54 20.51
C SER A 49 -0.47 -30.03 20.27
N ALA A 50 -0.19 -29.23 21.32
CA ALA A 50 0.06 -27.80 21.19
C ALA A 50 1.52 -27.54 20.77
N VAL A 51 1.70 -26.58 19.87
CA VAL A 51 3.01 -26.19 19.36
C VAL A 51 3.39 -24.82 19.91
N LEU A 52 4.59 -24.74 20.48
CA LEU A 52 5.16 -23.50 20.98
C LEU A 52 6.00 -22.82 19.89
N ILE A 53 5.68 -21.57 19.57
CA ILE A 53 6.41 -20.70 18.65
C ILE A 53 7.01 -19.56 19.46
N ASP A 54 8.34 -19.43 19.46
CA ASP A 54 9.03 -18.29 20.05
C ASP A 54 9.05 -17.13 19.05
N CYS A 55 8.30 -16.06 19.34
CA CYS A 55 8.19 -14.90 18.46
C CYS A 55 9.39 -13.95 18.59
N ARG A 56 10.30 -14.17 19.54
CA ARG A 56 11.44 -13.29 19.81
C ARG A 56 12.29 -13.10 18.55
N GLY A 57 12.47 -11.85 18.13
CA GLY A 57 13.29 -11.53 16.97
C GLY A 57 12.66 -11.85 15.62
N LEU A 58 11.44 -12.40 15.58
CA LEU A 58 10.75 -12.75 14.34
C LEU A 58 9.82 -11.63 13.89
N SER A 59 9.80 -11.33 12.59
CA SER A 59 8.75 -10.51 11.98
C SER A 59 7.40 -11.21 12.08
N ALA A 60 6.30 -10.46 12.02
CA ALA A 60 4.97 -11.07 12.03
C ALA A 60 4.76 -12.01 10.82
N ASP A 61 5.36 -11.71 9.67
CA ASP A 61 5.32 -12.59 8.49
C ASP A 61 6.08 -13.91 8.71
N ALA A 62 7.22 -13.87 9.42
CA ALA A 62 7.93 -15.08 9.84
C ALA A 62 7.11 -15.90 10.84
N VAL A 63 6.50 -15.25 11.84
CA VAL A 63 5.57 -15.92 12.78
C VAL A 63 4.39 -16.54 12.01
N ALA A 64 3.79 -15.83 11.06
CA ALA A 64 2.69 -16.35 10.25
C ALA A 64 3.10 -17.54 9.39
N THR A 65 4.32 -17.52 8.85
CA THR A 65 4.90 -18.64 8.09
C THR A 65 5.03 -19.87 8.98
N SER A 66 5.64 -19.73 10.16
CA SER A 66 5.75 -20.83 11.14
C SER A 66 4.38 -21.35 11.57
N MET A 67 3.42 -20.47 11.87
CA MET A 67 2.04 -20.89 12.21
C MET A 67 1.39 -21.73 11.10
N ARG A 68 1.61 -21.38 9.82
CA ARG A 68 1.09 -22.13 8.67
C ARG A 68 1.77 -23.48 8.51
N GLU A 69 3.09 -23.54 8.69
CA GLU A 69 3.87 -24.78 8.62
C GLU A 69 3.43 -25.77 9.70
N GLU A 70 3.29 -25.31 10.94
CA GLU A 70 2.81 -26.12 12.05
C GLU A 70 1.37 -26.58 11.85
N CYS A 71 0.51 -25.74 11.29
CA CYS A 71 -0.85 -26.14 10.92
C CYS A 71 -0.88 -27.22 9.84
N ARG A 72 0.02 -27.17 8.85
CA ARG A 72 0.14 -28.19 7.80
C ARG A 72 0.64 -29.52 8.38
N ALA A 73 1.59 -29.46 9.32
CA ALA A 73 2.16 -30.63 9.98
C ALA A 73 1.20 -31.29 10.99
N ALA A 74 0.26 -30.52 11.57
CA ALA A 74 -0.63 -31.03 12.61
C ALA A 74 -1.61 -32.13 12.10
N PRO A 75 -1.95 -33.13 12.95
CA PRO A 75 -2.82 -34.25 12.58
C PRO A 75 -4.21 -33.84 12.06
N ALA A 76 -4.72 -34.56 11.06
CA ALA A 76 -6.07 -34.34 10.53
C ALA A 76 -7.16 -34.65 11.57
N GLY A 77 -8.29 -33.93 11.50
CA GLY A 77 -9.46 -34.16 12.34
C GLY A 77 -9.44 -33.47 13.72
N HIS A 78 -8.36 -32.79 14.08
CA HIS A 78 -8.24 -32.03 15.32
C HIS A 78 -7.93 -30.55 15.06
N PRO A 79 -8.31 -29.64 16.00
CA PRO A 79 -7.87 -28.26 15.93
C PRO A 79 -6.35 -28.18 16.07
N CYS A 80 -5.73 -27.24 15.34
CA CYS A 80 -4.31 -26.92 15.54
C CYS A 80 -4.19 -25.92 16.71
N VAL A 81 -3.28 -26.17 17.65
CA VAL A 81 -3.16 -25.38 18.89
C VAL A 81 -1.78 -24.75 18.91
N LEU A 82 -1.74 -23.42 18.89
CA LEU A 82 -0.53 -22.63 18.77
C LEU A 82 -0.33 -21.79 20.03
N LEU A 83 0.86 -21.89 20.63
CA LEU A 83 1.29 -21.15 21.81
C LEU A 83 2.37 -20.14 21.36
N LEU A 84 2.08 -18.85 21.42
CA LEU A 84 3.00 -17.79 21.01
C LEU A 84 3.74 -17.23 22.23
N ALA A 85 5.03 -17.55 22.35
CA ALA A 85 5.92 -17.01 23.37
C ALA A 85 6.64 -15.74 22.89
N ASN A 86 7.06 -14.90 23.83
CA ASN A 86 7.78 -13.64 23.61
C ASN A 86 7.17 -12.70 22.56
N VAL A 87 5.84 -12.60 22.45
CA VAL A 87 5.17 -11.73 21.46
C VAL A 87 5.59 -10.27 21.61
N GLN A 88 5.75 -9.78 22.84
CA GLN A 88 6.24 -8.43 23.14
C GLN A 88 7.68 -8.14 22.65
N TYR A 89 8.41 -9.19 22.24
CA TYR A 89 9.77 -9.11 21.72
C TYR A 89 9.86 -9.55 20.25
N ALA A 90 8.73 -9.60 19.55
CA ALA A 90 8.73 -9.79 18.10
C ALA A 90 9.39 -8.59 17.38
N GLY A 91 9.94 -8.86 16.20
CA GLY A 91 10.66 -7.92 15.36
C GLY A 91 12.17 -7.98 15.53
N GLU A 92 12.87 -7.63 14.46
CA GLU A 92 14.34 -7.76 14.35
C GLU A 92 15.08 -6.76 15.24
N VAL A 93 14.47 -5.59 15.41
CA VAL A 93 14.92 -4.48 16.26
C VAL A 93 14.12 -4.38 17.56
N VAL A 94 14.69 -3.73 18.57
CA VAL A 94 14.06 -3.61 19.90
C VAL A 94 12.87 -2.64 19.90
N THR A 95 12.93 -1.55 19.12
CA THR A 95 11.80 -0.61 18.95
C THR A 95 10.78 -1.06 17.88
N SER A 96 10.73 -2.35 17.56
CA SER A 96 9.85 -2.85 16.51
C SER A 96 8.35 -2.73 16.81
N THR A 97 7.57 -2.45 15.77
CA THR A 97 6.09 -2.53 15.77
C THR A 97 5.56 -3.93 15.48
N GLU A 98 6.42 -4.92 15.21
CA GLU A 98 6.02 -6.30 14.89
C GLU A 98 5.27 -6.97 16.03
N SER A 99 5.61 -6.62 17.28
CA SER A 99 4.87 -7.07 18.46
C SER A 99 3.37 -6.71 18.40
N VAL A 100 3.05 -5.50 17.92
CA VAL A 100 1.68 -5.03 17.71
C VAL A 100 1.04 -5.79 16.54
N ARG A 101 1.76 -5.99 15.42
CA ARG A 101 1.25 -6.76 14.26
C ARG A 101 0.90 -8.19 14.65
N VAL A 102 1.76 -8.86 15.44
CA VAL A 102 1.49 -10.22 15.93
C VAL A 102 0.27 -10.24 16.87
N ALA A 103 0.22 -9.31 17.84
CA ALA A 103 -0.81 -9.29 18.87
C ALA A 103 -2.19 -8.86 18.37
N GLU A 104 -2.27 -7.85 17.52
CA GLU A 104 -3.53 -7.23 17.11
C GLU A 104 -4.08 -7.79 15.80
N VAL A 105 -3.20 -8.22 14.87
CA VAL A 105 -3.60 -8.67 13.53
C VAL A 105 -3.48 -10.18 13.39
N LEU A 106 -2.27 -10.72 13.60
CA LEU A 106 -1.99 -12.12 13.30
C LEU A 106 -2.72 -13.08 14.25
N ALA A 107 -2.45 -12.99 15.55
CA ALA A 107 -3.00 -13.92 16.53
C ALA A 107 -4.55 -13.93 16.54
N PRO A 108 -5.26 -12.77 16.49
CA PRO A 108 -6.71 -12.75 16.47
C PRO A 108 -7.32 -13.13 15.11
N GLY A 109 -6.58 -12.93 14.02
CA GLY A 109 -7.01 -13.23 12.65
C GLY A 109 -6.81 -14.68 12.23
N PHE A 110 -5.84 -15.37 12.82
CA PHE A 110 -5.46 -16.74 12.44
C PHE A 110 -6.34 -17.82 13.11
N ARG A 111 -7.64 -17.84 12.78
CA ARG A 111 -8.62 -18.77 13.39
C ARG A 111 -8.89 -20.03 12.59
N ARG A 112 -8.60 -19.99 11.29
CA ARG A 112 -8.80 -21.12 10.38
C ARG A 112 -7.68 -21.20 9.37
N PHE A 113 -7.29 -22.43 9.06
CA PHE A 113 -6.31 -22.71 8.02
C PHE A 113 -6.71 -23.99 7.29
N GLN A 114 -6.86 -23.92 5.96
CA GLN A 114 -7.28 -25.06 5.12
C GLN A 114 -8.53 -25.80 5.65
N GLY A 115 -9.53 -25.05 6.12
CA GLY A 115 -10.78 -25.58 6.67
C GLY A 115 -10.70 -26.12 8.11
N ARG A 116 -9.50 -26.16 8.71
CA ARG A 116 -9.28 -26.57 10.11
C ARG A 116 -9.42 -25.38 11.06
N GLU A 117 -9.93 -25.63 12.27
CA GLU A 117 -9.88 -24.66 13.36
C GLU A 117 -8.47 -24.50 13.92
N VAL A 118 -8.07 -23.26 14.19
CA VAL A 118 -6.79 -22.92 14.82
C VAL A 118 -7.07 -22.18 16.12
N TRP A 119 -6.44 -22.65 17.19
CA TRP A 119 -6.60 -22.14 18.54
C TRP A 119 -5.30 -21.49 18.97
N VAL A 120 -5.34 -20.21 19.33
CA VAL A 120 -4.14 -19.42 19.63
C VAL A 120 -4.14 -19.01 21.10
N MET A 121 -3.05 -19.29 21.79
CA MET A 121 -2.71 -18.76 23.11
C MET A 121 -1.43 -17.94 22.98
N ALA A 122 -1.37 -16.75 23.57
CA ALA A 122 -0.25 -15.84 23.39
C ALA A 122 0.13 -15.15 24.70
N GLU A 123 1.42 -14.98 24.94
CA GLU A 123 1.90 -14.16 26.04
C GLU A 123 1.96 -12.67 25.66
N TYR A 124 1.63 -11.79 26.60
CA TYR A 124 1.76 -10.35 26.41
C TYR A 124 2.34 -9.69 27.67
N ASP A 125 3.12 -8.63 27.45
CA ASP A 125 3.47 -7.67 28.49
C ASP A 125 2.65 -6.39 28.27
N PRO A 126 1.68 -6.08 29.15
CA PRO A 126 0.79 -4.94 28.96
C PRO A 126 1.50 -3.58 29.01
N ASP A 127 2.72 -3.53 29.54
CA ASP A 127 3.55 -2.32 29.51
C ASP A 127 4.18 -2.06 28.13
N ILE A 128 4.21 -3.07 27.26
CA ILE A 128 4.91 -3.04 25.97
C ILE A 128 3.92 -3.12 24.81
N VAL A 129 2.96 -4.03 24.90
CA VAL A 129 1.93 -4.25 23.88
C VAL A 129 0.57 -4.07 24.55
N ALA A 130 -0.27 -3.22 23.96
CA ALA A 130 -1.63 -3.05 24.45
C ALA A 130 -2.33 -4.41 24.53
N THR A 131 -3.08 -4.64 25.61
CA THR A 131 -3.87 -5.87 25.72
C THR A 131 -4.83 -5.96 24.54
N PRO A 132 -4.95 -7.13 23.88
CA PRO A 132 -5.88 -7.29 22.78
C PRO A 132 -7.28 -6.87 23.23
N ARG A 133 -7.95 -5.99 22.47
CA ARG A 133 -9.26 -5.40 22.80
C ARG A 133 -10.39 -6.43 23.05
N PHE A 134 -10.14 -7.72 22.78
CA PHE A 134 -11.12 -8.81 22.83
C PHE A 134 -10.62 -10.03 23.66
N ALA A 135 -9.72 -9.84 24.62
CA ALA A 135 -9.26 -10.91 25.51
C ALA A 135 -10.32 -11.22 26.60
N GLU A 136 -11.35 -12.01 26.27
CA GLU A 136 -12.33 -12.46 27.28
C GLU A 136 -11.78 -13.58 28.18
N HIS A 137 -10.74 -14.31 27.74
CA HIS A 137 -10.07 -15.36 28.51
C HIS A 137 -8.59 -15.01 28.74
N GLU A 138 -8.25 -14.77 29.99
CA GLU A 138 -6.90 -14.38 30.40
C GLU A 138 -6.44 -15.00 31.73
N VAL A 139 -5.12 -15.10 31.85
CA VAL A 139 -4.40 -15.39 33.10
C VAL A 139 -3.36 -14.29 33.30
N ILE A 140 -3.40 -13.63 34.46
CA ILE A 140 -2.44 -12.59 34.84
C ILE A 140 -1.44 -13.18 35.82
N LEU A 141 -0.16 -13.11 35.47
CA LEU A 141 0.96 -13.51 36.33
C LEU A 141 1.53 -12.29 37.06
N PRO A 142 1.84 -12.42 38.37
CA PRO A 142 2.28 -11.30 39.20
C PRO A 142 3.68 -10.79 38.80
N ALA A 143 3.95 -9.53 39.16
CA ALA A 143 5.27 -8.96 38.98
C ALA A 143 6.32 -9.67 39.85
N PRO A 144 7.49 -10.01 39.31
CA PRO A 144 8.61 -10.44 40.13
C PRO A 144 9.17 -9.24 40.91
N ASP A 145 9.63 -9.49 42.13
CA ASP A 145 10.30 -8.49 42.96
C ASP A 145 11.77 -8.35 42.48
N VAL A 146 12.01 -7.43 41.56
CA VAL A 146 13.34 -7.23 40.96
C VAL A 146 13.99 -5.99 41.58
N GLY A 147 14.75 -6.19 42.65
CA GLY A 147 15.62 -5.14 43.17
C GLY A 147 16.85 -4.98 42.27
N THR A 148 17.26 -3.75 41.94
CA THR A 148 18.66 -3.49 41.56
C THR A 148 19.00 -1.99 41.51
N LYS A 149 20.01 -1.60 42.31
CA LYS A 149 20.93 -0.49 42.01
C LYS A 149 22.20 -1.11 41.45
N VAL A 150 22.71 -0.62 40.32
CA VAL A 150 23.94 -1.11 39.67
C VAL A 150 24.75 0.10 39.20
N GLY A 151 26.08 0.07 39.34
CA GLY A 151 27.00 1.11 38.84
C GLY A 151 27.52 0.83 37.42
N GLY A 152 27.91 1.89 36.68
CA GLY A 152 28.18 1.86 35.24
C GLY A 152 26.94 2.18 34.40
N GLU A 153 26.18 3.20 34.82
CA GLU A 153 24.86 3.51 34.24
C GLU A 153 24.96 4.03 32.81
N GLU A 154 26.05 4.74 32.47
CA GLU A 154 26.21 5.41 31.18
C GLU A 154 26.60 4.43 30.05
N GLU A 155 27.52 3.50 30.29
CA GLU A 155 27.90 2.48 29.30
C GLU A 155 26.73 1.53 29.02
N LEU A 156 25.98 1.16 30.06
CA LEU A 156 24.76 0.36 29.93
C LEU A 156 23.63 1.15 29.23
N ALA A 157 23.52 2.45 29.45
CA ALA A 157 22.56 3.29 28.75
C ALA A 157 22.92 3.47 27.26
N ALA A 158 24.20 3.60 26.93
CA ALA A 158 24.69 3.59 25.55
C ALA A 158 24.38 2.26 24.86
N LEU A 159 24.65 1.13 25.53
CA LEU A 159 24.28 -0.19 24.99
C LEU A 159 22.75 -0.32 24.84
N ALA A 160 21.99 0.19 25.81
CA ALA A 160 20.55 0.16 25.75
C ALA A 160 19.98 0.97 24.57
N ALA A 161 20.68 1.99 24.09
CA ALA A 161 20.29 2.73 22.89
C ALA A 161 20.41 1.91 21.60
N ALA A 162 21.19 0.82 21.59
CA ALA A 162 21.33 -0.05 20.42
C ALA A 162 20.00 -0.72 20.05
N GLU A 163 19.71 -0.83 18.76
CA GLU A 163 18.47 -1.42 18.25
C GLU A 163 18.56 -2.91 17.96
N LEU A 164 19.77 -3.45 17.73
CA LEU A 164 19.98 -4.88 17.61
C LEU A 164 20.29 -5.52 18.96
N ARG A 165 19.86 -6.76 19.15
CA ARG A 165 20.04 -7.54 20.39
C ARG A 165 21.49 -7.90 20.65
N GLN A 166 22.24 -8.14 19.58
CA GLN A 166 23.67 -8.41 19.60
C GLN A 166 24.37 -7.22 18.94
N VAL A 167 25.21 -6.54 19.72
CA VAL A 167 25.81 -5.26 19.36
C VAL A 167 27.31 -5.45 19.24
N PRO A 168 27.91 -5.21 18.05
CA PRO A 168 29.36 -5.24 17.93
C PRO A 168 30.02 -4.23 18.87
N LEU A 169 31.18 -4.57 19.44
CA LEU A 169 31.87 -3.70 20.39
C LEU A 169 32.22 -2.32 19.79
N LEU A 170 32.55 -2.27 18.50
CA LEU A 170 32.82 -1.02 17.78
C LEU A 170 31.56 -0.16 17.64
N VAL A 171 30.39 -0.78 17.51
CA VAL A 171 29.11 -0.05 17.50
C VAL A 171 28.81 0.46 18.90
N TRP A 172 29.03 -0.34 19.94
CA TRP A 172 28.83 0.12 21.32
C TRP A 172 29.74 1.30 21.66
N GLN A 173 30.99 1.28 21.19
CA GLN A 173 31.89 2.44 21.28
C GLN A 173 31.29 3.68 20.60
N LEU A 174 30.78 3.57 19.37
CA LEU A 174 30.13 4.71 18.68
C LEU A 174 28.91 5.23 19.46
N LEU A 175 28.12 4.35 20.06
CA LEU A 175 26.96 4.73 20.89
C LEU A 175 27.39 5.44 22.18
N CYS A 176 28.50 5.03 22.78
CA CYS A 176 29.11 5.71 23.92
C CYS A 176 29.61 7.11 23.53
N ASP A 177 30.31 7.23 22.40
CA ASP A 177 30.81 8.51 21.87
C ASP A 177 29.65 9.47 21.58
N ALA A 178 28.55 8.99 20.98
CA ALA A 178 27.35 9.78 20.72
C ALA A 178 26.63 10.28 21.99
N ARG A 179 26.95 9.72 23.17
CA ARG A 179 26.46 10.15 24.49
C ARG A 179 27.50 10.93 25.29
N ASP A 180 28.62 11.31 24.69
CA ASP A 180 29.75 12.00 25.34
C ASP A 180 30.43 11.17 26.45
N VAL A 181 30.44 9.84 26.30
CA VAL A 181 31.06 8.89 27.24
C VAL A 181 32.19 8.13 26.53
N PRO A 182 33.26 8.82 26.08
CA PRO A 182 34.24 8.24 25.18
C PRO A 182 34.95 7.04 25.82
N THR A 183 34.79 5.87 25.21
CA THR A 183 35.30 4.60 25.75
C THR A 183 35.81 3.71 24.62
N GLU A 184 36.96 3.06 24.82
CA GLU A 184 37.51 2.12 23.83
C GLU A 184 36.82 0.75 23.88
N ALA A 185 36.64 0.12 22.72
CA ALA A 185 36.05 -1.23 22.59
C ALA A 185 36.66 -2.28 23.52
N ARG A 186 37.98 -2.21 23.80
CA ARG A 186 38.66 -3.12 24.72
C ARG A 186 38.19 -2.95 26.17
N SER A 187 37.99 -1.71 26.60
CA SER A 187 37.49 -1.39 27.93
C SER A 187 36.03 -1.83 28.09
N LEU A 188 35.22 -1.65 27.04
CA LEU A 188 33.84 -2.12 26.98
C LEU A 188 33.73 -3.65 27.08
N LEU A 189 34.64 -4.39 26.43
CA LEU A 189 34.71 -5.84 26.56
C LEU A 189 35.01 -6.26 28.02
N SER A 190 36.02 -5.67 28.65
CA SER A 190 36.33 -5.95 30.06
C SER A 190 35.16 -5.61 30.99
N PHE A 191 34.48 -4.48 30.75
CA PHE A 191 33.29 -4.09 31.50
C PHE A 191 32.16 -5.12 31.41
N ALA A 192 31.94 -5.70 30.22
CA ALA A 192 30.92 -6.72 30.00
C ALA A 192 31.26 -8.05 30.68
N GLU A 193 32.53 -8.47 30.65
CA GLU A 193 33.00 -9.70 31.28
C GLU A 193 32.95 -9.65 32.81
N GLU A 194 33.09 -8.47 33.40
CA GLU A 194 32.93 -8.25 34.84
C GLU A 194 31.47 -8.31 35.31
N ARG A 195 30.50 -8.23 34.37
CA ARG A 195 29.05 -8.20 34.65
C ARG A 195 28.29 -9.29 33.91
N PRO A 196 28.67 -10.57 34.09
CA PRO A 196 27.97 -11.65 33.43
C PRO A 196 26.51 -11.65 33.86
N ASP A 197 26.18 -11.30 35.11
CA ASP A 197 24.80 -11.22 35.64
C ASP A 197 23.82 -10.47 34.71
N ILE A 198 24.28 -9.44 34.01
CA ILE A 198 23.47 -8.55 33.16
C ILE A 198 23.77 -8.72 31.66
N LEU A 199 25.03 -8.95 31.30
CA LEU A 199 25.50 -8.97 29.92
C LEU A 199 25.99 -10.36 29.48
N ILE A 200 25.87 -10.63 28.20
CA ILE A 200 26.44 -11.80 27.54
C ILE A 200 27.40 -11.30 26.47
N VAL A 201 28.62 -11.81 26.51
CA VAL A 201 29.62 -11.62 25.46
C VAL A 201 29.60 -12.85 24.57
N ASP A 202 29.62 -12.62 23.27
CA ASP A 202 29.69 -13.68 22.26
C ASP A 202 31.02 -14.47 22.33
N GLU A 203 31.04 -15.69 21.80
CA GLU A 203 32.20 -16.60 21.81
C GLU A 203 33.44 -15.96 21.18
N ASP A 204 33.25 -15.22 20.07
CA ASP A 204 34.32 -14.50 19.37
C ASP A 204 34.76 -13.22 20.10
N ARG A 205 34.12 -12.87 21.22
CA ARG A 205 34.38 -11.65 22.02
C ARG A 205 34.35 -10.37 21.19
N SER A 206 33.54 -10.37 20.13
CA SER A 206 33.40 -9.28 19.15
C SER A 206 32.11 -8.47 19.34
N SER A 207 31.16 -9.03 20.08
CA SER A 207 29.84 -8.45 20.30
C SER A 207 29.32 -8.74 21.72
N VAL A 208 28.36 -7.91 22.15
CA VAL A 208 27.73 -7.96 23.47
C VAL A 208 26.21 -7.88 23.34
N ALA A 209 25.50 -8.51 24.26
CA ALA A 209 24.06 -8.46 24.37
C ALA A 209 23.62 -8.34 25.84
N PHE A 210 22.44 -7.78 26.08
CA PHE A 210 21.79 -7.98 27.38
C PHE A 210 21.39 -9.45 27.54
N ARG A 211 21.59 -10.00 28.74
CA ARG A 211 21.20 -11.37 29.07
C ARG A 211 19.71 -11.64 28.89
N SER A 212 18.88 -10.63 29.11
CA SER A 212 17.45 -10.69 28.83
C SER A 212 16.96 -9.38 28.23
N GLU A 213 15.97 -9.46 27.34
CA GLU A 213 15.32 -8.25 26.80
C GLU A 213 14.53 -7.48 27.84
N ALA A 214 14.12 -8.16 28.91
CA ALA A 214 13.58 -7.52 30.10
C ALA A 214 14.57 -6.50 30.67
N PHE A 215 15.86 -6.87 30.78
CA PHE A 215 16.92 -5.95 31.23
C PHE A 215 17.16 -4.83 30.24
N HIS A 216 17.27 -5.13 28.94
CA HIS A 216 17.45 -4.10 27.90
C HIS A 216 16.35 -3.04 27.96
N ARG A 217 15.07 -3.47 28.00
CA ARG A 217 13.94 -2.53 28.09
C ARG A 217 13.86 -1.82 29.44
N ALA A 218 14.22 -2.47 30.55
CA ALA A 218 14.29 -1.80 31.85
C ALA A 218 15.31 -0.64 31.82
N TRP A 219 16.46 -0.83 31.19
CA TRP A 219 17.45 0.23 30.99
C TRP A 219 16.95 1.34 30.07
N ARG A 220 16.33 1.03 28.93
CA ARG A 220 15.72 2.04 28.05
C ARG A 220 14.63 2.87 28.76
N ARG A 221 13.82 2.25 29.61
CA ARG A 221 12.79 2.96 30.40
C ARG A 221 13.42 3.87 31.45
N ARG A 222 14.50 3.42 32.09
CA ARG A 222 15.22 4.19 33.12
C ARG A 222 15.97 5.39 32.53
N GLN A 223 16.60 5.20 31.37
CA GLN A 223 17.35 6.24 30.66
C GLN A 223 16.96 6.27 29.18
N PRO A 224 15.83 6.92 28.84
CA PRO A 224 15.41 7.10 27.46
C PRO A 224 16.48 7.82 26.63
N THR A 225 16.55 7.48 25.34
CA THR A 225 17.41 8.18 24.38
C THR A 225 16.57 9.26 23.71
N ASP A 226 16.94 10.53 23.89
CA ASP A 226 16.25 11.64 23.24
C ASP A 226 16.61 11.77 21.76
N SER A 227 15.88 12.64 21.04
CA SER A 227 16.07 12.85 19.61
C SER A 227 17.43 13.44 19.24
N GLU A 228 18.07 14.20 20.14
CA GLU A 228 19.37 14.82 19.89
C GLU A 228 20.48 13.76 19.93
N VAL A 229 20.45 12.88 20.94
CA VAL A 229 21.34 11.71 21.00
C VAL A 229 21.08 10.77 19.82
N GLN A 230 19.82 10.52 19.43
CA GLN A 230 19.52 9.72 18.23
C GLN A 230 20.11 10.36 16.96
N THR A 231 20.03 11.69 16.82
CA THR A 231 20.65 12.40 15.69
C THR A 231 22.17 12.21 15.67
N ARG A 232 22.84 12.34 16.83
CA ARG A 232 24.29 12.07 16.93
C ARG A 232 24.65 10.62 16.61
N ILE A 233 23.83 9.65 17.01
CA ILE A 233 24.01 8.24 16.63
C ILE A 233 23.90 8.07 15.11
N VAL A 234 22.90 8.69 14.48
CA VAL A 234 22.72 8.67 13.02
C VAL A 234 23.96 9.24 12.33
N ASP A 235 24.42 10.42 12.72
CA ASP A 235 25.58 11.08 12.14
C ASP A 235 26.85 10.24 12.29
N ALA A 236 27.07 9.67 13.49
CA ALA A 236 28.22 8.81 13.77
C ALA A 236 28.20 7.54 12.91
N LEU A 237 27.05 6.89 12.76
CA LEU A 237 26.90 5.71 11.91
C LEU A 237 27.08 6.04 10.43
N VAL A 238 26.51 7.15 9.94
CA VAL A 238 26.69 7.59 8.55
C VAL A 238 28.16 7.89 8.26
N SER A 239 28.85 8.63 9.13
CA SER A 239 30.29 8.91 8.97
C SER A 239 31.10 7.62 8.96
N ALA A 240 30.91 6.75 9.96
CA ALA A 240 31.66 5.50 10.09
C ALA A 240 31.44 4.51 8.94
N THR A 241 30.31 4.60 8.22
CA THR A 241 29.99 3.71 7.10
C THR A 241 30.34 4.28 5.73
N THR A 242 30.47 5.60 5.61
CA THR A 242 30.87 6.28 4.36
C THR A 242 32.38 6.48 4.24
N ASP A 243 33.09 6.50 5.37
CA ASP A 243 34.56 6.56 5.37
C ASP A 243 35.20 5.22 4.95
N GLY A 244 36.16 5.28 4.03
CA GLY A 244 37.24 4.28 3.92
C GLY A 244 37.12 3.17 2.87
N ASP A 245 35.97 2.91 2.23
CA ASP A 245 35.88 1.91 1.14
C ASP A 245 34.97 2.38 0.00
N GLY A 246 35.31 2.00 -1.24
CA GLY A 246 34.57 2.36 -2.47
C GLY A 246 33.13 1.81 -2.53
N PRO A 247 32.45 1.83 -3.69
CA PRO A 247 31.06 1.33 -3.79
C PRO A 247 30.93 -0.17 -3.48
N GLY A 248 29.75 -0.62 -3.00
CA GLY A 248 29.45 -2.01 -2.65
C GLY A 248 28.48 -2.18 -1.47
N LEU A 249 28.13 -3.44 -1.13
CA LEU A 249 27.16 -3.76 -0.06
C LEU A 249 27.74 -3.61 1.35
N TRP A 250 27.02 -2.94 2.22
CA TRP A 250 27.35 -2.76 3.64
C TRP A 250 27.36 -4.07 4.44
N SER A 251 26.47 -5.01 4.10
CA SER A 251 26.37 -6.31 4.77
C SER A 251 27.67 -7.14 4.69
N GLU A 252 28.54 -6.85 3.72
CA GLU A 252 29.78 -7.58 3.48
C GLU A 252 31.02 -6.86 4.05
N ARG A 253 30.84 -5.67 4.65
CA ARG A 253 31.94 -4.75 4.95
C ARG A 253 32.08 -4.42 6.43
N GLY A 254 32.18 -5.47 7.24
CA GLY A 254 32.48 -5.38 8.66
C GLY A 254 31.27 -5.07 9.54
N PRO A 255 31.46 -5.15 10.87
CA PRO A 255 30.35 -5.20 11.83
C PRO A 255 29.57 -3.89 11.95
N VAL A 256 30.22 -2.73 11.81
CA VAL A 256 29.53 -1.42 11.90
C VAL A 256 28.57 -1.23 10.73
N ARG A 257 28.99 -1.56 9.51
CA ARG A 257 28.15 -1.46 8.31
C ARG A 257 27.00 -2.47 8.33
N GLN A 258 27.24 -3.69 8.82
CA GLN A 258 26.18 -4.68 9.05
C GLN A 258 25.13 -4.21 10.06
N TYR A 259 25.56 -3.58 11.16
CA TYR A 259 24.65 -2.96 12.10
C TYR A 259 23.86 -1.81 11.44
N ALA A 260 24.56 -0.90 10.75
CA ALA A 260 23.92 0.25 10.10
C ALA A 260 22.88 -0.16 9.06
N ALA A 261 23.16 -1.17 8.24
CA ALA A 261 22.22 -1.70 7.24
C ALA A 261 20.87 -2.15 7.83
N ARG A 262 20.85 -2.53 9.12
CA ARG A 262 19.69 -3.09 9.82
C ARG A 262 19.07 -2.13 10.84
N ALA A 263 19.84 -1.20 11.38
CA ALA A 263 19.42 -0.34 12.50
C ALA A 263 19.43 1.16 12.19
N LEU A 264 20.21 1.63 11.21
CA LEU A 264 20.30 3.06 10.89
C LEU A 264 18.94 3.68 10.51
N PRO A 265 18.08 3.02 9.69
CA PRO A 265 16.76 3.56 9.39
C PRO A 265 15.93 3.81 10.65
N LEU A 266 16.02 2.93 11.65
CA LEU A 266 15.28 3.07 12.89
C LEU A 266 15.82 4.19 13.78
N HIS A 267 17.14 4.33 13.90
CA HIS A 267 17.73 5.49 14.57
C HIS A 267 17.29 6.80 13.90
N ALA A 268 17.26 6.84 12.56
CA ALA A 268 16.78 8.00 11.81
C ALA A 268 15.27 8.25 11.99
N ALA A 269 14.45 7.20 12.12
CA ALA A 269 13.04 7.33 12.45
C ALA A 269 12.84 7.96 13.84
N LEU A 270 13.60 7.49 14.84
CA LEU A 270 13.56 8.01 16.21
C LEU A 270 14.13 9.43 16.33
N ALA A 271 15.07 9.80 15.45
CA ALA A 271 15.59 11.16 15.33
C ALA A 271 14.69 12.12 14.53
N GLY A 272 13.70 11.61 13.79
CA GLY A 272 12.90 12.41 12.86
C GLY A 272 13.62 12.79 11.56
N THR A 273 14.74 12.15 11.25
CA THR A 273 15.58 12.44 10.07
C THR A 273 15.43 11.42 8.93
N LEU A 274 14.64 10.35 9.12
CA LEU A 274 14.43 9.29 8.13
C LEU A 274 14.17 9.79 6.69
N PRO A 275 13.33 10.81 6.43
CA PRO A 275 13.09 11.29 5.05
C PRO A 275 14.37 11.65 4.29
N HIS A 276 15.34 12.29 4.96
CA HIS A 276 16.60 12.68 4.34
C HIS A 276 17.44 11.47 3.92
N LEU A 277 17.42 10.39 4.70
CA LEU A 277 18.11 9.14 4.37
C LEU A 277 17.42 8.40 3.22
N LEU A 278 16.09 8.47 3.14
CA LEU A 278 15.33 7.82 2.08
C LEU A 278 15.51 8.51 0.71
N ASP A 279 15.70 9.83 0.70
CA ASP A 279 15.96 10.58 -0.53
C ASP A 279 17.39 10.39 -1.07
N ASP A 280 18.33 9.88 -0.26
CA ASP A 280 19.67 9.48 -0.72
C ASP A 280 19.66 8.03 -1.23
N GLY A 281 19.61 7.88 -2.55
CA GLY A 281 19.64 6.56 -3.20
C GLY A 281 20.86 5.70 -2.86
N ARG A 282 22.00 6.31 -2.51
CA ARG A 282 23.21 5.56 -2.13
C ARG A 282 23.07 4.90 -0.76
N LEU A 283 22.45 5.60 0.19
CA LEU A 283 22.14 5.07 1.52
C LEU A 283 20.98 4.09 1.43
N LEU A 284 19.92 4.43 0.70
CA LEU A 284 18.74 3.58 0.54
C LEU A 284 19.08 2.18 0.02
N ALA A 285 20.04 2.07 -0.91
CA ALA A 285 20.51 0.79 -1.44
C ALA A 285 21.09 -0.15 -0.37
N GLN A 286 21.55 0.39 0.76
CA GLN A 286 22.26 -0.35 1.81
C GLN A 286 21.33 -0.89 2.90
N PHE A 287 20.08 -0.42 2.95
CA PHE A 287 19.14 -0.80 4.00
C PHE A 287 18.35 -2.05 3.62
N SER A 288 18.17 -2.94 4.59
CA SER A 288 17.34 -4.13 4.39
C SER A 288 15.86 -3.75 4.26
N PRO A 289 15.05 -4.54 3.53
CA PRO A 289 13.60 -4.30 3.44
C PRO A 289 12.92 -4.27 4.82
N THR A 290 13.32 -5.16 5.73
CA THR A 290 12.76 -5.23 7.10
C THR A 290 13.07 -3.97 7.89
N ALA A 291 14.33 -3.50 7.86
CA ALA A 291 14.74 -2.30 8.58
C ALA A 291 13.96 -1.06 8.11
N LEU A 292 13.74 -0.93 6.80
CA LEU A 292 12.94 0.15 6.23
C LEU A 292 11.48 0.07 6.66
N ARG A 293 10.85 -1.11 6.61
CA ARG A 293 9.44 -1.30 6.99
C ARG A 293 9.19 -0.95 8.46
N GLU A 294 10.05 -1.43 9.36
CA GLU A 294 9.96 -1.12 10.80
C GLU A 294 10.21 0.37 11.06
N ALA A 295 11.22 0.98 10.41
CA ALA A 295 11.50 2.40 10.54
C ALA A 295 10.35 3.28 10.03
N LEU A 296 9.71 2.92 8.92
CA LEU A 296 8.55 3.62 8.38
C LEU A 296 7.37 3.58 9.33
N ALA A 297 7.12 2.43 9.98
CA ALA A 297 6.04 2.29 10.96
C ALA A 297 6.23 3.22 12.17
N ILE A 298 7.49 3.42 12.59
CA ILE A 298 7.85 4.33 13.68
C ILE A 298 7.79 5.80 13.25
N ALA A 299 8.32 6.14 12.08
CA ALA A 299 8.35 7.52 11.59
C ALA A 299 6.96 8.03 11.16
N HIS A 300 6.07 7.14 10.74
CA HIS A 300 4.78 7.48 10.14
C HIS A 300 3.60 6.68 10.73
N PRO A 301 3.34 6.79 12.05
CA PRO A 301 2.25 6.05 12.70
C PRO A 301 0.87 6.39 12.12
N ASP A 302 0.68 7.63 11.65
CA ASP A 302 -0.58 8.09 11.05
C ASP A 302 -0.69 7.81 9.56
N GLY A 303 0.43 7.46 8.92
CA GLY A 303 0.51 7.05 7.52
C GLY A 303 1.64 7.75 6.76
N VAL A 304 2.11 7.10 5.70
CA VAL A 304 3.23 7.59 4.86
C VAL A 304 2.78 8.74 3.95
N PRO A 305 3.57 9.82 3.80
CA PRO A 305 3.19 10.96 2.99
C PRO A 305 2.99 10.61 1.51
N TYR A 306 1.92 11.14 0.90
CA TYR A 306 1.59 10.93 -0.52
C TYR A 306 2.75 11.31 -1.45
N GLY A 307 3.01 10.46 -2.45
CA GLY A 307 4.04 10.71 -3.46
C GLY A 307 5.49 10.69 -2.97
N SER A 308 5.76 10.38 -1.69
CA SER A 308 7.11 10.31 -1.11
C SER A 308 7.84 8.98 -1.37
N VAL A 309 9.14 8.90 -1.07
CA VAL A 309 9.88 7.61 -1.09
C VAL A 309 9.30 6.64 -0.04
N ALA A 310 8.82 7.15 1.09
CA ALA A 310 8.12 6.33 2.10
C ALA A 310 6.84 5.68 1.52
N ALA A 311 6.07 6.41 0.70
CA ALA A 311 4.91 5.84 0.01
C ALA A 311 5.31 4.78 -1.03
N LEU A 312 6.39 5.02 -1.78
CA LEU A 312 6.94 4.03 -2.71
C LEU A 312 7.30 2.71 -1.99
N LEU A 313 8.00 2.79 -0.86
CA LEU A 313 8.37 1.63 -0.05
C LEU A 313 7.15 0.89 0.52
N HIS A 314 6.15 1.65 1.00
CA HIS A 314 4.87 1.10 1.46
C HIS A 314 4.17 0.30 0.36
N TYR A 315 4.07 0.84 -0.85
CA TYR A 315 3.40 0.15 -1.95
C TYR A 315 4.18 -1.06 -2.46
N LEU A 316 5.52 -1.07 -2.43
CA LEU A 316 6.30 -2.29 -2.73
C LEU A 316 5.94 -3.43 -1.75
N GLU A 317 5.77 -3.13 -0.46
CA GLU A 317 5.30 -4.11 0.52
C GLU A 317 3.85 -4.54 0.25
N ALA A 318 2.94 -3.58 0.01
CA ALA A 318 1.53 -3.87 -0.27
C ALA A 318 1.32 -4.74 -1.52
N GLN A 319 2.22 -4.62 -2.50
CA GLN A 319 2.26 -5.45 -3.71
C GLN A 319 2.83 -6.86 -3.49
N GLY A 320 3.38 -7.15 -2.30
CA GLY A 320 3.96 -8.44 -1.96
C GLY A 320 5.40 -8.64 -2.45
N VAL A 321 6.12 -7.57 -2.81
CA VAL A 321 7.52 -7.66 -3.24
C VAL A 321 8.37 -8.16 -2.07
N THR A 322 8.90 -9.38 -2.23
CA THR A 322 9.65 -10.12 -1.20
C THR A 322 10.95 -10.65 -1.81
N PRO A 323 11.95 -9.77 -2.04
CA PRO A 323 13.19 -10.15 -2.70
C PRO A 323 13.94 -11.22 -1.89
N SER A 324 14.55 -12.17 -2.59
CA SER A 324 15.37 -13.24 -2.02
C SER A 324 16.73 -12.74 -1.51
N SER A 325 17.16 -11.56 -1.99
CA SER A 325 18.47 -10.99 -1.68
C SER A 325 18.44 -9.46 -1.65
N GLN A 326 19.45 -8.87 -0.99
CA GLN A 326 19.62 -7.41 -0.96
C GLN A 326 19.85 -6.83 -2.37
N VAL A 327 20.60 -7.53 -3.23
CA VAL A 327 20.87 -7.04 -4.60
C VAL A 327 19.58 -6.99 -5.45
N GLU A 328 18.68 -7.95 -5.26
CA GLU A 328 17.37 -7.96 -5.91
C GLU A 328 16.46 -6.87 -5.34
N TRP A 329 16.53 -6.62 -4.03
CA TRP A 329 15.83 -5.50 -3.41
C TRP A 329 16.23 -4.16 -4.03
N VAL A 330 17.52 -3.90 -4.24
CA VAL A 330 17.98 -2.66 -4.88
C VAL A 330 17.52 -2.57 -6.34
N ALA A 331 17.41 -3.71 -7.05
CA ALA A 331 16.86 -3.72 -8.41
C ALA A 331 15.38 -3.29 -8.43
N TRP A 332 14.58 -3.74 -7.45
CA TRP A 332 13.20 -3.29 -7.26
C TRP A 332 13.09 -1.82 -6.88
N LEU A 333 13.95 -1.33 -5.99
CA LEU A 333 14.02 0.09 -5.66
C LEU A 333 14.32 0.94 -6.90
N HIS A 334 15.27 0.49 -7.73
CA HIS A 334 15.64 1.18 -8.96
C HIS A 334 14.47 1.20 -9.95
N HIS A 335 13.78 0.07 -10.13
CA HIS A 335 12.57 0.01 -10.96
C HIS A 335 11.49 0.98 -10.46
N ALA A 336 11.18 0.94 -9.16
CA ALA A 336 10.15 1.77 -8.56
C ALA A 336 10.50 3.27 -8.67
N ALA A 337 11.76 3.64 -8.44
CA ALA A 337 12.24 5.02 -8.59
C ALA A 337 12.03 5.53 -10.02
N LEU A 338 12.40 4.75 -11.04
CA LEU A 338 12.18 5.12 -12.43
C LEU A 338 10.69 5.22 -12.78
N SER A 339 9.88 4.25 -12.35
CA SER A 339 8.43 4.24 -12.60
C SER A 339 7.71 5.41 -11.92
N SER A 340 8.26 5.94 -10.82
CA SER A 340 7.76 7.16 -10.16
C SER A 340 8.40 8.45 -10.67
N GLY A 341 9.20 8.42 -11.75
CA GLY A 341 9.86 9.61 -12.31
C GLY A 341 11.00 10.18 -11.47
N ARG A 342 11.53 9.42 -10.50
CA ARG A 342 12.59 9.83 -9.57
C ARG A 342 13.98 9.47 -10.10
N ALA A 343 14.40 10.12 -11.19
CA ALA A 343 15.65 9.81 -11.87
C ALA A 343 16.89 9.96 -10.96
N GLU A 344 16.97 11.03 -10.15
CA GLU A 344 18.10 11.24 -9.23
C GLU A 344 18.23 10.12 -8.18
N LEU A 345 17.09 9.62 -7.67
CA LEU A 345 17.07 8.50 -6.74
C LEU A 345 17.55 7.21 -7.44
N ALA A 346 17.10 6.96 -8.67
CA ALA A 346 17.54 5.81 -9.46
C ALA A 346 19.05 5.85 -9.75
N ASP A 347 19.59 7.01 -10.10
CA ASP A 347 21.02 7.22 -10.31
C ASP A 347 21.82 7.03 -9.01
N GLY A 348 21.28 7.50 -7.87
CA GLY A 348 21.85 7.27 -6.55
C GLY A 348 21.95 5.78 -6.19
N LEU A 349 20.90 5.00 -6.47
CA LEU A 349 20.88 3.55 -6.25
C LEU A 349 21.95 2.84 -7.09
N LEU A 350 22.18 3.27 -8.34
CA LEU A 350 23.26 2.75 -9.18
C LEU A 350 24.64 3.16 -8.67
N ALA A 351 24.78 4.41 -8.21
CA ALA A 351 26.04 4.95 -7.68
C ALA A 351 26.49 4.28 -6.37
N ALA A 352 25.59 3.60 -5.66
CA ALA A 352 25.94 2.72 -4.53
C ALA A 352 26.87 1.57 -4.95
N GLY A 353 26.85 1.20 -6.24
CA GLY A 353 27.59 0.09 -6.86
C GLY A 353 27.28 -1.28 -6.26
N VAL A 354 26.04 -1.47 -5.83
CA VAL A 354 25.47 -2.79 -5.55
C VAL A 354 25.28 -3.51 -6.90
N PRO A 355 25.80 -4.73 -7.09
CA PRO A 355 25.69 -5.46 -8.35
C PRO A 355 24.26 -5.96 -8.55
N LEU A 356 23.46 -5.23 -9.33
CA LEU A 356 22.06 -5.59 -9.56
C LEU A 356 21.95 -6.84 -10.45
N PRO A 357 21.16 -7.87 -10.06
CA PRO A 357 20.95 -9.06 -10.89
C PRO A 357 20.23 -8.72 -12.20
N TRP A 358 19.45 -7.65 -12.20
CA TRP A 358 18.81 -7.07 -13.36
C TRP A 358 18.65 -5.56 -13.17
N ARG A 359 18.54 -4.82 -14.27
CA ARG A 359 18.40 -3.36 -14.26
C ARG A 359 17.30 -2.95 -15.20
N THR A 360 16.40 -2.09 -14.73
CA THR A 360 15.40 -1.43 -15.58
C THR A 360 16.07 -0.48 -16.56
N THR A 361 15.76 -0.61 -17.85
CA THR A 361 16.31 0.22 -18.92
C THR A 361 15.35 1.34 -19.30
N TRP A 362 14.06 1.04 -19.34
CA TRP A 362 12.97 2.00 -19.52
C TRP A 362 11.69 1.42 -18.88
N THR A 363 10.71 2.27 -18.60
CA THR A 363 9.46 1.86 -17.95
C THR A 363 8.27 2.74 -18.36
N HIS A 364 7.15 2.09 -18.66
CA HIS A 364 5.80 2.67 -18.78
C HIS A 364 4.87 2.01 -17.74
N TRP A 365 5.47 1.55 -16.65
CA TRP A 365 4.80 0.92 -15.52
C TRP A 365 4.21 1.98 -14.61
N ARG A 366 2.91 1.89 -14.35
CA ARG A 366 2.23 2.81 -13.45
C ARG A 366 2.77 2.65 -12.02
N PRO A 367 3.22 3.73 -11.35
CA PRO A 367 3.49 3.69 -9.91
C PRO A 367 2.18 3.52 -9.13
N ALA A 368 2.20 2.67 -8.10
CA ALA A 368 1.06 2.52 -7.20
C ALA A 368 0.93 3.72 -6.24
N GLY A 369 -0.29 3.96 -5.76
CA GLY A 369 -0.56 5.06 -4.83
C GLY A 369 -0.64 6.42 -5.49
N ILE A 370 -0.92 6.47 -6.79
CA ILE A 370 -1.05 7.71 -7.55
C ILE A 370 -2.48 7.81 -8.09
N PHE A 371 -3.11 8.97 -7.89
CA PHE A 371 -4.43 9.30 -8.39
C PHE A 371 -4.29 10.02 -9.74
N GLY A 372 -5.19 9.72 -10.67
CA GLY A 372 -5.23 10.40 -11.96
C GLY A 372 -4.38 9.74 -13.04
N ARG A 373 -4.46 10.31 -14.24
CA ARG A 373 -3.74 9.84 -15.42
C ARG A 373 -2.26 10.17 -15.32
N ILE A 374 -1.42 9.26 -15.81
CA ILE A 374 0.02 9.48 -15.89
C ILE A 374 0.39 9.58 -17.37
N GLU A 375 1.06 10.66 -17.73
CA GLU A 375 1.54 10.85 -19.09
C GLU A 375 2.49 9.69 -19.47
N SER A 376 2.37 9.19 -20.70
CA SER A 376 3.14 8.05 -21.23
C SER A 376 2.87 6.68 -20.58
N GLU A 377 1.87 6.52 -19.71
CA GLU A 377 1.53 5.17 -19.23
C GLU A 377 0.97 4.29 -20.37
N ALA A 378 1.36 3.02 -20.39
CA ALA A 378 0.77 2.06 -21.34
C ALA A 378 -0.63 1.60 -20.89
N GLY A 379 -0.94 1.75 -19.60
CA GLY A 379 -2.08 1.11 -18.97
C GLY A 379 -1.92 -0.40 -18.90
N ARG A 380 -2.95 -1.09 -18.42
CA ARG A 380 -2.98 -2.56 -18.35
C ARG A 380 -2.64 -3.20 -19.70
N VAL A 381 -1.87 -4.28 -19.67
CA VAL A 381 -1.53 -5.10 -20.85
C VAL A 381 -2.15 -6.48 -20.69
N ASP A 382 -3.16 -6.78 -21.53
CA ASP A 382 -3.82 -8.09 -21.55
C ASP A 382 -3.12 -9.06 -22.49
N GLU A 383 -2.57 -8.58 -23.61
CA GLU A 383 -1.77 -9.35 -24.56
C GLU A 383 -0.44 -8.66 -24.85
N LEU A 384 0.63 -9.46 -24.85
CA LEU A 384 1.99 -9.06 -25.21
C LEU A 384 2.41 -9.87 -26.43
N GLY A 385 2.99 -9.22 -27.42
CA GLY A 385 3.46 -9.89 -28.62
C GLY A 385 4.56 -9.13 -29.33
N ILE A 386 5.05 -9.70 -30.41
CA ILE A 386 6.11 -9.14 -31.26
C ILE A 386 5.66 -9.14 -32.71
N ALA A 387 6.00 -8.07 -33.42
CA ALA A 387 5.90 -8.00 -34.87
C ALA A 387 7.21 -7.49 -35.49
N VAL A 388 7.41 -7.81 -36.76
CA VAL A 388 8.49 -7.25 -37.57
C VAL A 388 7.96 -5.98 -38.25
N GLY A 389 8.41 -4.82 -37.78
CA GLY A 389 8.15 -3.52 -38.41
C GLY A 389 9.25 -3.13 -39.40
N GLU A 390 9.08 -1.98 -40.07
CA GLU A 390 10.06 -1.46 -41.05
C GLU A 390 11.44 -1.20 -40.44
N SER A 391 11.50 -0.89 -39.13
CA SER A 391 12.72 -0.58 -38.38
C SER A 391 13.28 -1.75 -37.57
N GLY A 392 12.71 -2.97 -37.71
CA GLY A 392 13.09 -4.15 -36.93
C GLY A 392 11.96 -4.68 -36.03
N LEU A 393 12.31 -5.42 -34.98
CA LEU A 393 11.34 -5.99 -34.05
C LEU A 393 10.67 -4.90 -33.20
N THR A 394 9.35 -4.96 -33.10
CA THR A 394 8.52 -4.07 -32.27
C THR A 394 7.74 -4.87 -31.25
N VAL A 395 7.63 -4.34 -30.03
CA VAL A 395 6.76 -4.91 -29.00
C VAL A 395 5.35 -4.41 -29.20
N ILE A 396 4.40 -5.33 -29.21
CA ILE A 396 2.97 -5.03 -29.29
C ILE A 396 2.33 -5.29 -27.95
N THR A 397 1.62 -4.30 -27.43
CA THR A 397 0.69 -4.48 -26.33
C THR A 397 -0.74 -4.33 -26.83
N ALA A 398 -1.64 -5.13 -26.27
CA ALA A 398 -3.06 -4.92 -26.45
C ALA A 398 -3.79 -5.01 -25.10
N ARG A 399 -4.76 -4.13 -24.92
CA ARG A 399 -5.60 -4.06 -23.73
C ARG A 399 -7.06 -4.09 -24.11
N ASP A 400 -7.84 -4.93 -23.45
CA ASP A 400 -9.28 -4.95 -23.61
C ASP A 400 -9.85 -3.65 -23.01
N VAL A 401 -10.65 -2.94 -23.81
CA VAL A 401 -11.35 -1.72 -23.40
C VAL A 401 -12.86 -1.89 -23.54
N THR A 402 -13.33 -3.14 -23.58
CA THR A 402 -14.75 -3.45 -23.54
C THR A 402 -15.32 -3.06 -22.18
N THR A 403 -16.21 -2.07 -22.14
CA THR A 403 -16.73 -1.51 -20.89
C THR A 403 -18.24 -1.63 -20.79
N GLY A 404 -18.75 -2.22 -19.69
CA GLY A 404 -20.17 -2.30 -19.37
C GLY A 404 -20.89 -3.49 -20.02
N LYS A 405 -21.88 -4.05 -19.31
CA LYS A 405 -22.71 -5.19 -19.76
C LYS A 405 -23.47 -4.95 -21.08
N ILE A 406 -23.65 -3.68 -21.47
CA ILE A 406 -24.45 -3.23 -22.61
C ILE A 406 -23.59 -2.50 -23.67
N ALA A 407 -22.25 -2.63 -23.61
CA ALA A 407 -21.37 -1.98 -24.58
C ALA A 407 -21.63 -2.41 -26.04
N HIS A 408 -21.69 -1.43 -26.94
CA HIS A 408 -21.72 -1.65 -28.39
C HIS A 408 -20.64 -0.78 -29.07
N PRO A 409 -19.66 -1.37 -29.76
CA PRO A 409 -19.46 -2.81 -30.00
C PRO A 409 -19.08 -3.58 -28.73
N LYS A 410 -19.46 -4.86 -28.67
CA LYS A 410 -19.27 -5.75 -27.50
C LYS A 410 -17.81 -6.19 -27.30
N TYR A 411 -16.92 -5.92 -28.26
CA TYR A 411 -15.51 -6.27 -28.18
C TYR A 411 -14.68 -5.16 -28.79
N GLN A 412 -13.83 -4.55 -27.97
CA GLN A 412 -12.94 -3.49 -28.39
C GLN A 412 -11.64 -3.58 -27.61
N TYR A 413 -10.51 -3.46 -28.30
CA TYR A 413 -9.21 -3.38 -27.66
C TYR A 413 -8.39 -2.22 -28.22
N VAL A 414 -7.48 -1.69 -27.40
CA VAL A 414 -6.48 -0.71 -27.84
C VAL A 414 -5.17 -1.45 -28.06
N ARG A 415 -4.57 -1.27 -29.24
CA ARG A 415 -3.25 -1.78 -29.60
C ARG A 415 -2.22 -0.65 -29.57
N GLN A 416 -1.04 -0.92 -29.01
CA GLN A 416 0.09 0.00 -29.03
C GLN A 416 1.36 -0.75 -29.46
N GLU A 417 2.26 -0.02 -30.11
CA GLU A 417 3.52 -0.56 -30.64
C GLU A 417 4.68 0.23 -30.03
N TRP A 418 5.68 -0.48 -29.54
CA TRP A 418 6.76 0.06 -28.71
C TRP A 418 8.13 -0.40 -29.21
N SER A 419 9.10 0.49 -29.13
CA SER A 419 10.51 0.16 -29.34
C SER A 419 11.00 -0.70 -28.17
N PRO A 420 11.46 -1.96 -28.39
CA PRO A 420 11.99 -2.80 -27.31
C PRO A 420 13.21 -2.20 -26.62
N ARG A 421 13.97 -1.35 -27.33
CA ARG A 421 15.22 -0.76 -26.83
C ARG A 421 15.01 0.52 -26.03
N THR A 422 14.08 1.38 -26.45
CA THR A 422 13.90 2.72 -25.86
C THR A 422 12.61 2.87 -25.08
N GLY A 423 11.64 1.97 -25.28
CA GLY A 423 10.30 2.12 -24.73
C GLY A 423 9.46 3.15 -25.48
N GLU A 424 10.00 3.88 -26.45
CA GLU A 424 9.23 4.92 -27.15
C GLU A 424 8.11 4.30 -28.01
N PRO A 425 6.93 4.96 -28.07
CA PRO A 425 5.84 4.52 -28.93
C PRO A 425 6.24 4.69 -30.40
N VAL A 426 6.11 3.61 -31.16
CA VAL A 426 6.41 3.57 -32.61
C VAL A 426 5.28 4.23 -33.41
N SER A 427 4.05 4.10 -32.92
CA SER A 427 2.85 4.69 -33.54
C SER A 427 1.86 5.17 -32.49
N ALA A 428 0.88 5.96 -32.92
CA ALA A 428 -0.27 6.27 -32.09
C ALA A 428 -1.06 4.99 -31.73
N PRO A 429 -1.74 4.95 -30.57
CA PRO A 429 -2.62 3.85 -30.21
C PRO A 429 -3.71 3.63 -31.26
N VAL A 430 -4.02 2.36 -31.56
CA VAL A 430 -5.05 1.98 -32.54
C VAL A 430 -6.19 1.27 -31.83
N GLU A 431 -7.41 1.79 -31.94
CA GLU A 431 -8.61 1.12 -31.47
C GLU A 431 -9.11 0.09 -32.48
N MET A 432 -9.31 -1.14 -32.01
CA MET A 432 -9.73 -2.28 -32.82
C MET A 432 -11.08 -2.80 -32.33
N ARG A 433 -12.04 -2.96 -33.24
CA ARG A 433 -13.38 -3.53 -32.94
C ARG A 433 -13.38 -5.04 -33.17
N ALA A 434 -12.66 -5.76 -32.33
CA ALA A 434 -12.57 -7.22 -32.37
C ALA A 434 -12.31 -7.76 -30.96
N SER A 435 -12.53 -9.06 -30.75
CA SER A 435 -12.17 -9.70 -29.49
C SER A 435 -10.69 -10.10 -29.50
N LEU A 436 -9.98 -9.90 -28.40
CA LEU A 436 -8.66 -10.49 -28.19
C LEU A 436 -8.74 -12.03 -28.14
N SER A 437 -9.89 -12.59 -27.73
CA SER A 437 -10.11 -14.03 -27.67
C SER A 437 -10.30 -14.69 -29.04
N ASP A 438 -10.65 -13.95 -30.09
CA ASP A 438 -11.12 -14.54 -31.35
C ASP A 438 -10.11 -14.29 -32.49
N GLY A 439 -9.64 -15.37 -33.13
CA GLY A 439 -8.87 -15.32 -34.39
C GLY A 439 -7.33 -15.36 -34.27
N LEU A 440 -6.65 -15.42 -35.43
CA LEU A 440 -5.20 -15.23 -35.51
C LEU A 440 -4.89 -13.75 -35.30
N LEU A 441 -4.11 -13.43 -34.27
CA LEU A 441 -3.58 -12.07 -34.09
C LEU A 441 -2.53 -11.83 -35.19
N PRO A 442 -2.42 -10.61 -35.75
CA PRO A 442 -1.44 -10.30 -36.79
C PRO A 442 0.00 -10.18 -36.24
N TRP A 443 0.26 -10.70 -35.04
CA TRP A 443 1.54 -10.69 -34.35
C TRP A 443 1.74 -11.99 -33.55
N SER A 444 2.99 -12.34 -33.28
CA SER A 444 3.34 -13.52 -32.48
C SER A 444 3.13 -13.24 -30.99
N SER A 445 2.55 -14.18 -30.25
CA SER A 445 2.31 -14.04 -28.81
C SER A 445 2.50 -15.37 -28.05
N PRO A 446 2.67 -15.34 -26.71
CA PRO A 446 2.89 -16.54 -25.89
C PRO A 446 1.77 -17.60 -26.00
N ARG A 447 0.57 -17.19 -26.41
CA ARG A 447 -0.61 -18.07 -26.49
C ARG A 447 -0.93 -18.52 -27.92
N ARG A 448 -0.29 -17.91 -28.93
CA ARG A 448 -0.61 -18.11 -30.36
C ARG A 448 0.67 -18.03 -31.20
N SER A 449 1.37 -19.15 -31.29
CA SER A 449 2.63 -19.29 -32.04
C SER A 449 2.44 -19.60 -33.54
N GLU A 450 1.22 -19.55 -34.08
CA GLU A 450 0.93 -19.89 -35.50
C GLU A 450 0.63 -18.63 -36.36
N GLY A 451 1.42 -17.55 -36.19
CA GLY A 451 1.43 -16.38 -37.09
C GLY A 451 2.45 -16.51 -38.22
N PRO A 452 2.33 -15.75 -39.33
CA PRO A 452 3.30 -15.80 -40.44
C PRO A 452 4.66 -15.26 -40.00
N GLU A 453 5.73 -16.03 -40.24
CA GLU A 453 7.14 -15.79 -39.82
C GLU A 453 7.30 -15.49 -38.32
N VAL A 454 7.33 -16.54 -37.49
CA VAL A 454 7.66 -16.43 -36.06
C VAL A 454 9.09 -15.89 -35.91
N PRO A 455 9.30 -14.67 -35.40
CA PRO A 455 10.63 -14.17 -35.11
C PRO A 455 11.24 -15.00 -33.96
N ASP A 456 12.55 -15.19 -33.96
CA ASP A 456 13.28 -15.94 -32.92
C ASP A 456 13.28 -15.17 -31.59
N VAL A 457 12.15 -15.22 -30.88
CA VAL A 457 11.88 -14.56 -29.60
C VAL A 457 11.40 -15.60 -28.60
N THR A 458 11.92 -15.53 -27.37
CA THR A 458 11.41 -16.33 -26.26
C THR A 458 10.31 -15.58 -25.53
N PHE A 459 9.13 -16.18 -25.42
CA PHE A 459 8.06 -15.69 -24.54
C PHE A 459 8.08 -16.37 -23.17
N ALA A 460 7.57 -15.65 -22.17
CA ALA A 460 7.33 -16.15 -20.84
C ALA A 460 5.94 -15.75 -20.32
N GLU A 461 5.24 -16.68 -19.66
CA GLU A 461 3.97 -16.42 -18.97
C GLU A 461 4.18 -16.58 -17.46
N HIS A 462 3.82 -15.56 -16.68
CA HIS A 462 3.91 -15.61 -15.23
C HIS A 462 2.62 -16.22 -14.66
N THR A 463 2.77 -17.29 -13.90
CA THR A 463 1.66 -18.00 -13.27
C THR A 463 1.88 -18.11 -11.77
N ASP A 464 0.89 -18.66 -11.06
CA ASP A 464 0.98 -18.87 -9.61
C ASP A 464 2.12 -19.80 -9.18
N THR A 465 2.67 -20.58 -10.11
CA THR A 465 3.80 -21.50 -9.89
C THR A 465 5.10 -20.94 -10.46
N GLY A 466 5.15 -19.64 -10.78
CA GLY A 466 6.30 -18.97 -11.37
C GLY A 466 6.21 -18.85 -12.89
N TRP A 467 7.36 -18.53 -13.50
CA TRP A 467 7.49 -18.28 -14.92
C TRP A 467 7.49 -19.57 -15.74
N LYS A 468 6.71 -19.60 -16.82
CA LYS A 468 6.73 -20.65 -17.85
C LYS A 468 7.37 -20.10 -19.11
N LEU A 469 8.52 -20.66 -19.50
CA LEU A 469 9.25 -20.25 -20.71
C LEU A 469 8.95 -21.23 -21.85
N GLU A 470 8.82 -20.69 -23.07
CA GLU A 470 8.69 -21.51 -24.29
C GLU A 470 10.03 -22.16 -24.68
N THR A 471 11.16 -21.47 -24.49
CA THR A 471 12.52 -21.94 -24.80
C THR A 471 13.50 -21.67 -23.64
N PRO A 472 14.18 -22.70 -23.08
CA PRO A 472 15.04 -22.55 -21.90
C PRO A 472 16.48 -22.08 -22.19
N THR A 473 16.76 -21.59 -23.41
CA THR A 473 18.12 -21.21 -23.84
C THR A 473 18.53 -19.78 -23.50
N VAL A 474 17.60 -18.97 -22.97
CA VAL A 474 17.82 -17.57 -22.57
C VAL A 474 17.83 -17.44 -21.04
N PRO A 475 18.45 -16.39 -20.47
CA PRO A 475 18.34 -16.10 -19.04
C PRO A 475 16.88 -15.99 -18.61
N GLY A 476 16.54 -16.54 -17.44
CA GLY A 476 15.18 -16.42 -16.90
C GLY A 476 14.79 -14.95 -16.65
N PRO A 477 13.50 -14.60 -16.78
CA PRO A 477 13.02 -13.29 -16.34
C PRO A 477 13.17 -13.16 -14.81
N PRO A 478 13.29 -11.93 -14.28
CA PRO A 478 13.38 -11.71 -12.84
C PRO A 478 12.13 -12.21 -12.10
N ALA A 479 12.27 -12.56 -10.82
CA ALA A 479 11.11 -12.81 -9.96
C ALA A 479 10.28 -11.53 -9.88
N CYS A 480 8.98 -11.62 -10.14
CA CYS A 480 8.08 -10.49 -10.28
C CYS A 480 6.83 -10.63 -9.40
N PRO A 481 6.20 -9.51 -8.98
CA PRO A 481 4.87 -9.58 -8.38
C PRO A 481 3.85 -10.05 -9.41
N GLN A 482 2.69 -10.50 -8.94
CA GLN A 482 1.63 -11.04 -9.81
C GLN A 482 1.07 -10.05 -10.84
N ALA A 483 1.29 -8.75 -10.62
CA ALA A 483 0.91 -7.74 -11.59
C ALA A 483 1.67 -7.89 -12.91
N VAL A 484 2.89 -8.43 -12.91
CA VAL A 484 3.60 -8.80 -14.13
C VAL A 484 3.09 -10.16 -14.57
N THR A 485 2.51 -10.26 -15.76
CA THR A 485 1.83 -11.47 -16.23
C THR A 485 2.52 -12.10 -17.44
N LYS A 486 3.28 -11.31 -18.21
CA LYS A 486 3.89 -11.72 -19.48
C LYS A 486 5.29 -11.15 -19.64
N GLY A 487 6.11 -11.85 -20.41
CA GLY A 487 7.46 -11.42 -20.78
C GLY A 487 7.80 -11.83 -22.21
N ALA A 488 8.63 -11.02 -22.87
CA ALA A 488 9.26 -11.34 -24.15
C ALA A 488 10.75 -10.99 -24.10
N TYR A 489 11.62 -11.91 -24.49
CA TYR A 489 13.06 -11.69 -24.54
C TYR A 489 13.49 -11.25 -25.93
N VAL A 490 13.83 -9.96 -26.07
CA VAL A 490 14.14 -9.32 -27.36
C VAL A 490 15.42 -8.50 -27.21
N ASP A 491 16.34 -8.61 -28.18
CA ASP A 491 17.59 -7.83 -28.21
C ASP A 491 18.41 -7.86 -26.91
N GLY A 492 18.42 -9.00 -26.20
CA GLY A 492 19.15 -9.15 -24.94
C GLY A 492 18.45 -8.56 -23.70
N HIS A 493 17.19 -8.16 -23.82
CA HIS A 493 16.39 -7.58 -22.75
C HIS A 493 15.09 -8.37 -22.57
N TRP A 494 14.63 -8.46 -21.33
CA TRP A 494 13.26 -8.87 -21.06
C TRP A 494 12.35 -7.66 -21.09
N VAL A 495 11.36 -7.66 -21.97
CA VAL A 495 10.22 -6.74 -21.94
C VAL A 495 9.11 -7.43 -21.17
N LEU A 496 8.79 -6.90 -20.00
CA LEU A 496 7.83 -7.44 -19.05
C LEU A 496 6.57 -6.58 -19.07
N ALA A 497 5.41 -7.23 -19.01
CA ALA A 497 4.14 -6.55 -19.09
C ALA A 497 3.10 -7.19 -18.17
N GLY A 498 2.08 -6.42 -17.82
CA GLY A 498 0.91 -6.93 -17.12
C GLY A 498 -0.03 -5.83 -16.66
N THR A 499 -0.59 -5.98 -15.47
CA THR A 499 -1.72 -5.16 -15.04
C THR A 499 -1.36 -3.69 -14.86
N MET A 500 -0.11 -3.30 -14.61
CA MET A 500 0.24 -1.89 -14.44
C MET A 500 0.89 -1.22 -15.66
N GLY A 501 1.14 -1.96 -16.74
CA GLY A 501 1.92 -1.43 -17.87
C GLY A 501 2.95 -2.41 -18.40
N LEU A 502 4.01 -1.85 -18.98
CA LEU A 502 5.17 -2.58 -19.45
C LEU A 502 6.47 -1.86 -19.09
N PHE A 503 7.55 -2.62 -18.98
CA PHE A 503 8.91 -2.11 -18.76
C PHE A 503 9.94 -3.08 -19.31
N ALA A 504 11.16 -2.62 -19.55
CA ALA A 504 12.25 -3.50 -19.96
C ALA A 504 13.37 -3.58 -18.93
N VAL A 505 13.94 -4.77 -18.80
CA VAL A 505 15.09 -5.05 -17.94
C VAL A 505 16.21 -5.74 -18.71
N SER A 506 17.44 -5.36 -18.40
CA SER A 506 18.63 -6.13 -18.76
C SER A 506 18.94 -7.10 -17.60
N VAL A 507 19.05 -8.40 -17.89
CA VAL A 507 19.38 -9.44 -16.88
C VAL A 507 20.85 -9.85 -17.03
N GLN A 508 21.58 -9.98 -15.92
CA GLN A 508 22.97 -10.45 -15.96
C GLN A 508 23.04 -11.99 -15.93
N ALA A 509 23.81 -12.57 -16.86
CA ALA A 509 23.81 -14.01 -17.17
C ALA A 509 24.29 -14.96 -16.03
N THR A 510 24.84 -14.42 -14.93
CA THR A 510 25.32 -15.21 -13.78
C THR A 510 24.34 -15.25 -12.61
N ALA A 511 23.18 -14.60 -12.73
CA ALA A 511 22.15 -14.66 -11.69
C ALA A 511 21.44 -16.01 -11.77
N ASP A 512 21.87 -16.97 -10.95
CA ASP A 512 21.12 -18.19 -10.67
C ASP A 512 19.91 -17.78 -9.82
N THR A 513 18.90 -17.19 -10.47
CA THR A 513 17.65 -16.82 -9.80
C THR A 513 16.86 -18.10 -9.59
N ALA A 514 17.03 -18.73 -8.43
CA ALA A 514 16.02 -19.65 -7.93
C ALA A 514 14.66 -18.94 -8.08
N GLN A 515 13.76 -19.50 -8.90
CA GLN A 515 12.48 -18.89 -9.23
C GLN A 515 11.52 -19.05 -8.05
N ASP A 516 11.82 -18.39 -6.94
CA ASP A 516 10.84 -18.22 -5.89
C ASP A 516 9.77 -17.25 -6.38
N THR A 517 8.54 -17.76 -6.47
CA THR A 517 7.40 -16.95 -6.88
C THR A 517 6.99 -16.10 -5.70
N TYR A 518 6.87 -14.78 -5.89
CA TYR A 518 6.35 -13.91 -4.85
C TYR A 518 4.94 -14.35 -4.45
N PRO A 519 4.58 -14.28 -3.16
CA PRO A 519 3.26 -14.67 -2.70
C PRO A 519 2.19 -13.79 -3.35
N LYS A 520 1.02 -14.36 -3.66
CA LYS A 520 -0.09 -13.64 -4.30
C LYS A 520 -0.48 -12.34 -3.59
N ARG A 521 -0.38 -12.38 -2.26
CA ARG A 521 -0.67 -11.28 -1.34
C ARG A 521 0.28 -11.42 -0.15
N PRO A 522 0.70 -10.31 0.47
CA PRO A 522 1.44 -10.38 1.72
C PRO A 522 0.63 -11.17 2.76
N LEU A 523 1.31 -11.91 3.65
CA LEU A 523 0.65 -12.79 4.63
C LEU A 523 -0.15 -11.98 5.65
N ILE A 524 0.36 -10.78 5.94
CA ILE A 524 -0.20 -9.78 6.85
C ILE A 524 -0.27 -8.44 6.09
N ALA A 525 -1.14 -7.53 6.51
CA ALA A 525 -1.15 -6.17 5.99
C ALA A 525 0.23 -5.49 6.14
N ALA A 526 0.51 -4.53 5.25
CA ALA A 526 1.74 -3.75 5.27
C ALA A 526 1.95 -3.05 6.63
N HIS A 527 3.20 -2.71 6.94
CA HIS A 527 3.57 -2.10 8.22
C HIS A 527 2.94 -0.73 8.44
N THR A 528 2.73 0.00 7.36
CA THR A 528 2.16 1.34 7.34
C THR A 528 0.88 1.36 6.52
N ARG A 529 0.21 2.51 6.51
CA ARG A 529 -0.88 2.88 5.61
C ARG A 529 -0.52 4.20 4.91
N PRO A 530 -1.12 4.57 3.79
CA PRO A 530 -0.95 5.93 3.28
C PRO A 530 -1.57 6.96 4.24
N ALA A 531 -0.88 8.10 4.38
CA ALA A 531 -1.51 9.29 4.95
C ALA A 531 -2.66 9.75 4.04
N PRO A 532 -3.62 10.57 4.54
CA PRO A 532 -4.60 11.22 3.68
C PRO A 532 -3.91 11.93 2.50
N TRP A 533 -4.36 11.64 1.29
CA TRP A 533 -3.80 12.23 0.08
C TRP A 533 -4.21 13.71 0.00
N PRO A 534 -3.30 14.61 -0.40
CA PRO A 534 -3.68 15.99 -0.66
C PRO A 534 -4.69 16.03 -1.81
N LEU A 535 -5.58 17.01 -1.80
CA LEU A 535 -6.47 17.26 -2.93
C LEU A 535 -5.60 17.48 -4.20
N PRO A 536 -5.95 16.89 -5.36
CA PRO A 536 -5.18 17.08 -6.58
C PRO A 536 -4.96 18.57 -6.88
N PRO A 537 -3.75 19.00 -7.30
CA PRO A 537 -3.44 20.41 -7.51
C PRO A 537 -4.41 21.12 -8.47
N SER A 538 -4.86 20.42 -9.51
CA SER A 538 -5.87 20.89 -10.47
C SER A 538 -7.21 21.17 -9.79
N ALA A 539 -7.71 20.24 -8.98
CA ALA A 539 -8.94 20.42 -8.20
C ALA A 539 -8.80 21.56 -7.18
N ALA A 540 -7.66 21.65 -6.48
CA ALA A 540 -7.40 22.72 -5.53
C ALA A 540 -7.34 24.10 -6.19
N ALA A 541 -6.75 24.20 -7.38
CA ALA A 541 -6.73 25.44 -8.18
C ALA A 541 -8.14 25.81 -8.68
N ALA A 542 -8.88 24.82 -9.21
CA ALA A 542 -10.23 25.01 -9.71
C ALA A 542 -11.20 25.53 -8.62
N LEU A 543 -11.09 25.02 -7.39
CA LEU A 543 -11.88 25.50 -6.24
C LEU A 543 -11.54 26.93 -5.81
N ARG A 544 -10.34 27.44 -6.15
CA ARG A 544 -9.96 28.85 -5.96
C ARG A 544 -10.37 29.76 -7.12
N GLY A 545 -10.99 29.20 -8.16
CA GLY A 545 -11.43 29.93 -9.36
C GLY A 545 -10.44 29.92 -10.52
N ASP A 546 -9.33 29.17 -10.42
CA ASP A 546 -8.28 29.12 -11.43
C ASP A 546 -8.42 27.86 -12.30
N GLY A 547 -8.57 28.01 -13.62
CA GLY A 547 -8.49 26.89 -14.57
C GLY A 547 -9.63 25.86 -14.51
N MET A 548 -10.74 26.14 -13.83
CA MET A 548 -11.89 25.22 -13.74
C MET A 548 -12.42 24.79 -15.12
N ARG A 549 -12.53 25.75 -16.06
CA ARG A 549 -13.00 25.46 -17.43
C ARG A 549 -12.09 24.45 -18.13
N ASP A 550 -10.80 24.75 -18.19
CA ASP A 550 -9.81 23.92 -18.87
C ASP A 550 -9.77 22.52 -18.24
N TRP A 551 -9.88 22.43 -16.90
CA TRP A 551 -9.91 21.16 -16.18
C TRP A 551 -11.18 20.32 -16.45
N LEU A 552 -12.34 20.97 -16.62
CA LEU A 552 -13.58 20.28 -17.02
C LEU A 552 -13.54 19.84 -18.48
N GLU A 553 -13.06 20.70 -19.39
CA GLU A 553 -12.94 20.39 -20.82
C GLU A 553 -11.91 19.29 -21.10
N GLU A 554 -10.90 19.11 -20.25
CA GLU A 554 -9.97 17.97 -20.33
C GLU A 554 -10.70 16.60 -20.23
N THR A 555 -11.76 16.53 -19.42
CA THR A 555 -12.54 15.30 -19.22
C THR A 555 -13.72 15.20 -20.18
N PHE A 556 -14.48 16.28 -20.35
CA PHE A 556 -15.73 16.26 -21.12
C PHE A 556 -15.55 16.60 -22.61
N GLY A 557 -14.33 16.99 -22.99
CA GLY A 557 -13.96 17.36 -24.35
C GLY A 557 -13.73 18.87 -24.51
N THR A 558 -12.82 19.23 -25.41
CA THR A 558 -12.53 20.62 -25.74
C THR A 558 -13.80 21.34 -26.20
N GLY A 559 -14.09 22.49 -25.59
CA GLY A 559 -15.30 23.27 -25.87
C GLY A 559 -16.59 22.71 -25.25
N ALA A 560 -16.52 21.70 -24.37
CA ALA A 560 -17.70 21.16 -23.70
C ALA A 560 -18.33 22.11 -22.68
N CYS A 561 -17.62 23.16 -22.24
CA CYS A 561 -18.16 24.16 -21.32
C CYS A 561 -18.84 25.31 -22.08
N HIS A 562 -20.16 25.39 -21.96
CA HIS A 562 -20.99 26.38 -22.66
C HIS A 562 -21.25 27.59 -21.77
N GLN A 563 -20.64 28.72 -22.12
CA GLN A 563 -20.80 29.98 -21.39
C GLN A 563 -22.11 30.69 -21.77
N LEU A 564 -22.77 31.29 -20.78
CA LEU A 564 -23.91 32.18 -20.99
C LEU A 564 -23.46 33.63 -20.88
N THR A 565 -24.01 34.52 -21.71
CA THR A 565 -23.82 35.96 -21.52
C THR A 565 -24.71 36.47 -20.38
N ASP A 566 -24.35 37.60 -19.78
CA ASP A 566 -25.11 38.18 -18.68
C ASP A 566 -26.59 38.44 -19.04
N GLU A 567 -26.87 38.79 -20.29
CA GLU A 567 -28.23 39.04 -20.80
C GLU A 567 -29.07 37.75 -20.92
N ARG A 568 -28.41 36.59 -20.96
CA ARG A 568 -29.05 35.28 -21.09
C ARG A 568 -29.25 34.58 -19.75
N LEU A 569 -28.69 35.13 -18.67
CA LEU A 569 -28.95 34.64 -17.32
C LEU A 569 -30.38 35.03 -16.89
N PRO A 570 -31.19 34.10 -16.35
CA PRO A 570 -32.51 34.43 -15.84
C PRO A 570 -32.46 35.52 -14.75
N ALA A 571 -33.46 36.41 -14.75
CA ALA A 571 -33.53 37.48 -13.75
C ALA A 571 -33.66 36.96 -12.31
N GLY A 572 -34.24 35.77 -12.12
CA GLY A 572 -34.38 35.11 -10.83
C GLY A 572 -33.13 34.36 -10.35
N LEU A 573 -32.07 34.28 -11.16
CA LEU A 573 -30.75 33.79 -10.73
C LEU A 573 -29.97 34.93 -10.09
N THR A 574 -30.13 35.09 -8.78
CA THR A 574 -29.52 36.19 -8.00
C THR A 574 -28.23 35.80 -7.30
N ASP A 575 -27.95 34.49 -7.15
CA ASP A 575 -26.69 34.04 -6.56
C ASP A 575 -25.48 34.40 -7.45
N LEU A 576 -24.57 35.23 -6.93
CA LEU A 576 -23.46 35.78 -7.70
C LEU A 576 -22.44 34.71 -8.11
N ALA A 577 -22.21 33.69 -7.27
CA ALA A 577 -21.26 32.62 -7.58
C ALA A 577 -21.77 31.74 -8.72
N ALA A 578 -23.06 31.41 -8.74
CA ALA A 578 -23.67 30.66 -9.83
C ALA A 578 -23.67 31.46 -11.15
N ARG A 579 -23.93 32.78 -11.09
CA ARG A 579 -23.82 33.66 -12.27
C ARG A 579 -22.39 33.71 -12.82
N ASP A 580 -21.40 33.87 -11.94
CA ASP A 580 -19.98 33.91 -12.32
C ASP A 580 -19.53 32.57 -12.94
N PHE A 581 -19.94 31.44 -12.36
CA PHE A 581 -19.65 30.13 -12.93
C PHE A 581 -20.23 29.97 -14.34
N LEU A 582 -21.49 30.33 -14.56
CA LEU A 582 -22.15 30.18 -15.87
C LEU A 582 -21.58 31.11 -16.95
N THR A 583 -21.06 32.28 -16.57
CA THR A 583 -20.52 33.27 -17.50
C THR A 583 -19.03 33.04 -17.79
N ARG A 584 -18.24 32.69 -16.77
CA ARG A 584 -16.78 32.53 -16.89
C ARG A 584 -16.35 31.10 -17.15
N THR A 585 -16.90 30.13 -16.45
CA THR A 585 -16.56 28.70 -16.64
C THR A 585 -17.42 28.09 -17.74
N GLY A 586 -18.73 28.31 -17.67
CA GLY A 586 -19.73 27.69 -18.54
C GLY A 586 -20.24 26.35 -17.99
N LEU A 587 -21.45 25.97 -18.40
CA LEU A 587 -22.06 24.70 -18.02
C LEU A 587 -21.49 23.57 -18.89
N PRO A 588 -20.86 22.54 -18.31
CA PRO A 588 -20.31 21.42 -19.10
C PRO A 588 -21.42 20.57 -19.71
N GLU A 589 -21.25 20.18 -20.97
CA GLU A 589 -22.02 19.11 -21.58
C GLU A 589 -21.51 17.76 -21.08
N ILE A 590 -22.38 17.01 -20.41
CA ILE A 590 -22.04 15.71 -19.80
C ILE A 590 -22.98 14.65 -20.36
N ARG A 591 -22.38 13.56 -20.87
CA ARG A 591 -23.06 12.35 -21.31
C ARG A 591 -22.37 11.15 -20.66
N ASP A 592 -23.12 10.07 -20.42
CA ASP A 592 -22.59 8.76 -20.00
C ASP A 592 -21.73 8.75 -18.72
N PHE A 593 -22.10 9.54 -17.70
CA PHE A 593 -21.43 9.56 -16.39
C PHE A 593 -22.43 9.31 -15.24
N LEU A 594 -22.52 8.11 -14.66
CA LEU A 594 -23.34 7.84 -13.45
C LEU A 594 -24.82 8.26 -13.58
N HIS A 595 -25.39 8.08 -14.76
CA HIS A 595 -26.72 8.61 -15.15
C HIS A 595 -26.88 10.15 -15.02
N LEU A 596 -25.79 10.91 -14.87
CA LEU A 596 -25.75 12.35 -15.02
C LEU A 596 -25.72 12.67 -16.51
N ALA A 597 -26.71 13.43 -16.95
CA ALA A 597 -26.79 13.96 -18.30
C ALA A 597 -27.10 15.45 -18.22
N ILE A 598 -26.21 16.25 -18.78
CA ILE A 598 -26.37 17.70 -18.92
C ILE A 598 -26.22 18.00 -20.41
N THR A 599 -27.26 18.55 -21.01
CA THR A 599 -27.25 18.98 -22.40
C THR A 599 -27.51 20.47 -22.45
N PRO A 600 -26.45 21.29 -22.48
CA PRO A 600 -26.57 22.74 -22.57
C PRO A 600 -27.36 23.09 -23.83
N ARG A 601 -28.29 24.04 -23.71
CA ARG A 601 -29.18 24.43 -24.82
C ARG A 601 -28.53 25.47 -25.74
N GLY A 602 -27.21 25.34 -25.92
CA GLY A 602 -26.36 26.33 -26.57
C GLY A 602 -26.62 27.73 -26.03
N ASP A 603 -27.07 28.61 -26.92
CA ASP A 603 -27.34 30.03 -26.67
C ASP A 603 -28.66 30.32 -25.92
N SER A 604 -29.44 29.30 -25.56
CA SER A 604 -30.75 29.49 -24.93
C SER A 604 -30.64 29.76 -23.42
N PRO A 605 -31.51 30.61 -22.84
CA PRO A 605 -31.54 30.81 -21.40
C PRO A 605 -31.94 29.53 -20.64
N LEU A 606 -31.55 29.44 -19.37
CA LEU A 606 -31.96 28.35 -18.49
C LEU A 606 -33.49 28.37 -18.30
N VAL A 607 -34.12 27.18 -18.31
CA VAL A 607 -35.57 27.06 -18.19
C VAL A 607 -35.97 26.97 -16.73
N GLU A 608 -36.79 27.93 -16.29
CA GLU A 608 -37.43 27.88 -14.99
C GLU A 608 -38.48 26.78 -14.95
N VAL A 609 -38.43 25.93 -13.92
CA VAL A 609 -39.35 24.81 -13.74
C VAL A 609 -39.88 24.77 -12.31
N PRO A 610 -41.15 24.36 -12.10
CA PRO A 610 -41.66 24.17 -10.75
C PRO A 610 -41.11 22.88 -10.14
N TRP A 611 -41.01 22.87 -8.80
CA TRP A 611 -40.81 21.64 -8.04
C TRP A 611 -42.02 20.70 -8.26
N PRO A 612 -41.81 19.40 -8.54
CA PRO A 612 -42.92 18.49 -8.75
C PRO A 612 -43.80 18.35 -7.50
N GLY A 613 -45.11 18.27 -7.72
CA GLY A 613 -46.07 18.01 -6.63
C GLY A 613 -45.96 16.58 -6.09
N GLN A 614 -46.44 16.38 -4.86
CA GLN A 614 -46.54 15.07 -4.22
C GLN A 614 -47.93 14.43 -4.34
N ASP A 615 -48.85 15.09 -5.05
CA ASP A 615 -50.25 14.70 -5.13
C ASP A 615 -50.41 13.28 -5.68
N ARG A 616 -51.31 12.52 -5.03
CA ARG A 616 -51.72 11.19 -5.46
C ARG A 616 -52.47 11.16 -6.79
N SER A 617 -52.85 12.31 -7.34
CA SER A 617 -53.41 12.41 -8.70
C SER A 617 -52.35 12.27 -9.81
N LEU A 618 -51.09 12.63 -9.55
CA LEU A 618 -50.00 12.55 -10.54
C LEU A 618 -49.57 11.09 -10.76
N PRO A 619 -49.03 10.67 -11.92
CA PRO A 619 -48.39 9.36 -12.05
C PRO A 619 -47.25 9.19 -11.04
N ARG A 620 -47.07 7.98 -10.47
CA ARG A 620 -46.04 7.70 -9.43
C ARG A 620 -44.63 8.17 -9.83
N GLN A 621 -44.30 8.06 -11.12
CA GLN A 621 -43.01 8.46 -11.70
C GLN A 621 -42.82 9.99 -11.82
N ARG A 622 -43.88 10.78 -11.65
CA ARG A 622 -43.86 12.25 -11.71
C ARG A 622 -44.07 12.92 -10.35
N ARG A 623 -44.16 12.12 -9.28
CA ARG A 623 -44.33 12.62 -7.91
C ARG A 623 -42.97 12.78 -7.26
N ALA A 624 -42.72 13.96 -6.69
CA ALA A 624 -41.61 14.15 -5.79
C ALA A 624 -41.79 13.27 -4.53
N LYS A 625 -40.68 12.85 -3.94
CA LYS A 625 -40.66 12.13 -2.66
C LYS A 625 -40.52 13.06 -1.47
N SER A 626 -39.99 14.26 -1.70
CA SER A 626 -39.76 15.29 -0.69
C SER A 626 -40.26 16.65 -1.16
N GLU A 627 -40.54 17.53 -0.21
CA GLU A 627 -40.93 18.91 -0.51
C GLU A 627 -39.73 19.69 -1.05
N ALA A 628 -40.00 20.82 -1.71
CA ALA A 628 -38.94 21.69 -2.20
C ALA A 628 -38.09 22.19 -1.01
N PRO A 629 -36.76 22.09 -1.07
CA PRO A 629 -35.90 22.57 0.01
C PRO A 629 -35.97 24.09 0.23
N THR A 630 -36.33 24.84 -0.82
CA THR A 630 -36.47 26.30 -0.84
C THR A 630 -37.68 26.70 -1.69
N SER A 631 -38.02 28.00 -1.72
CA SER A 631 -39.11 28.51 -2.56
C SER A 631 -38.76 28.65 -4.05
N GLY A 632 -37.53 28.34 -4.47
CA GLY A 632 -37.03 28.61 -5.82
C GLY A 632 -36.75 30.09 -6.07
N PRO A 633 -36.64 30.53 -7.34
CA PRO A 633 -36.95 29.77 -8.57
C PRO A 633 -35.95 28.65 -8.85
N PHE A 634 -36.39 27.60 -9.54
CA PHE A 634 -35.54 26.46 -9.92
C PHE A 634 -35.31 26.43 -11.43
N TYR A 635 -34.07 26.23 -11.85
CA TYR A 635 -33.66 26.17 -13.25
C TYR A 635 -33.16 24.78 -13.62
N GLU A 636 -33.70 24.18 -14.67
CA GLU A 636 -33.31 22.84 -15.11
C GLU A 636 -31.93 22.86 -15.78
N LEU A 637 -30.99 22.07 -15.25
CA LEU A 637 -29.67 21.85 -15.84
C LEU A 637 -29.62 20.55 -16.67
N GLY A 638 -30.36 19.54 -16.23
CA GLY A 638 -30.33 18.22 -16.85
C GLY A 638 -31.00 17.16 -15.98
N THR A 639 -30.47 15.94 -16.02
CA THR A 639 -30.99 14.80 -15.25
C THR A 639 -29.86 14.07 -14.54
N TRP A 640 -30.14 13.54 -13.35
CA TRP A 640 -29.21 12.69 -12.61
C TRP A 640 -29.97 11.60 -11.84
N MET A 641 -29.57 10.33 -12.04
CA MET A 641 -30.20 9.16 -11.44
C MET A 641 -31.74 9.21 -11.52
N TYR A 642 -32.27 9.40 -12.74
CA TYR A 642 -33.70 9.45 -13.05
C TYR A 642 -34.49 10.65 -12.47
N SER A 643 -33.83 11.61 -11.82
CA SER A 643 -34.42 12.88 -11.37
C SER A 643 -33.93 14.05 -12.21
N ARG A 644 -34.69 15.15 -12.24
CA ARG A 644 -34.17 16.41 -12.82
C ARG A 644 -33.15 17.03 -11.87
N LEU A 645 -32.04 17.47 -12.42
CA LEU A 645 -31.03 18.27 -11.72
C LEU A 645 -31.36 19.74 -11.90
N LEU A 646 -31.62 20.42 -10.78
CA LEU A 646 -32.12 21.78 -10.72
C LEU A 646 -31.13 22.68 -9.99
N LEU A 647 -30.95 23.90 -10.49
CA LEU A 647 -30.23 25.00 -9.83
C LEU A 647 -31.25 25.91 -9.14
N ASP A 648 -31.08 26.15 -7.84
CA ASP A 648 -31.82 27.19 -7.12
C ASP A 648 -31.23 28.57 -7.44
N GLY A 649 -32.06 29.43 -8.05
CA GLY A 649 -31.67 30.78 -8.45
C GLY A 649 -31.27 31.70 -7.30
N GLY A 650 -31.89 31.51 -6.13
CA GLY A 650 -31.67 32.36 -4.96
C GLY A 650 -30.43 31.98 -4.16
N THR A 651 -30.12 30.69 -4.11
CA THR A 651 -29.04 30.15 -3.25
C THR A 651 -27.84 29.58 -4.00
N GLY A 652 -27.94 29.37 -5.31
CA GLY A 652 -26.90 28.74 -6.13
C GLY A 652 -26.72 27.24 -5.89
N ARG A 653 -27.55 26.64 -5.03
CA ARG A 653 -27.50 25.21 -4.67
C ARG A 653 -28.10 24.33 -5.76
N LEU A 654 -27.62 23.09 -5.82
CA LEU A 654 -28.12 22.09 -6.75
C LEU A 654 -29.00 21.07 -6.01
N TYR A 655 -30.16 20.81 -6.59
CA TYR A 655 -31.12 19.85 -6.08
C TYR A 655 -31.56 18.85 -7.14
N ARG A 656 -31.82 17.62 -6.71
CA ARG A 656 -32.61 16.63 -7.44
C ARG A 656 -34.06 16.78 -7.04
N ASP A 657 -34.95 16.79 -8.01
CA ASP A 657 -36.41 16.93 -7.77
C ASP A 657 -37.09 15.69 -7.15
N THR A 658 -36.31 14.66 -6.80
CA THR A 658 -36.71 13.41 -6.12
C THR A 658 -37.71 12.52 -6.86
N THR A 659 -38.08 12.82 -8.11
CA THR A 659 -39.00 11.95 -8.90
C THR A 659 -38.40 10.57 -9.21
N GLY A 660 -37.06 10.47 -9.23
CA GLY A 660 -36.31 9.24 -9.48
C GLY A 660 -36.33 8.22 -8.34
N GLY A 661 -36.93 8.55 -7.18
CA GLY A 661 -37.23 7.59 -6.12
C GLY A 661 -36.48 7.79 -4.80
N SER A 662 -35.30 8.41 -4.81
CA SER A 662 -34.61 8.83 -3.57
C SER A 662 -35.29 10.07 -2.98
N PRO A 663 -35.57 10.11 -1.67
CA PRO A 663 -36.14 11.27 -0.99
C PRO A 663 -35.13 12.38 -0.71
N ASP A 664 -33.82 12.14 -0.88
CA ASP A 664 -32.81 13.16 -0.62
C ASP A 664 -32.66 14.10 -1.82
N PRO A 665 -33.02 15.39 -1.69
CA PRO A 665 -32.94 16.33 -2.79
C PRO A 665 -31.54 16.90 -2.99
N VAL A 666 -30.59 16.77 -2.05
CA VAL A 666 -29.32 17.50 -2.12
C VAL A 666 -28.40 16.90 -3.19
N ALA A 667 -27.94 17.73 -4.13
CA ALA A 667 -26.94 17.32 -5.13
C ALA A 667 -25.60 18.04 -4.95
N GLY A 668 -25.62 19.33 -4.61
CA GLY A 668 -24.42 20.13 -4.40
C GLY A 668 -24.73 21.48 -3.76
N SER A 669 -23.76 22.02 -3.02
CA SER A 669 -23.85 23.31 -2.35
C SER A 669 -23.60 24.51 -3.28
N SER A 670 -22.91 24.29 -4.41
CA SER A 670 -22.70 25.26 -5.49
C SER A 670 -22.31 24.56 -6.80
N LEU A 671 -22.39 25.27 -7.94
CA LEU A 671 -21.92 24.74 -9.23
C LEU A 671 -20.44 24.36 -9.18
N THR A 672 -19.59 25.21 -8.59
CA THR A 672 -18.14 24.97 -8.47
C THR A 672 -17.85 23.69 -7.71
N GLN A 673 -18.44 23.51 -6.53
CA GLN A 673 -18.23 22.31 -5.70
C GLN A 673 -18.78 21.06 -6.39
N PHE A 674 -19.99 21.14 -6.95
CA PHE A 674 -20.62 20.02 -7.64
C PHE A 674 -19.76 19.53 -8.81
N PHE A 675 -19.32 20.42 -9.70
CA PHE A 675 -18.52 20.04 -10.86
C PHE A 675 -17.09 19.62 -10.50
N ALA A 676 -16.50 20.17 -9.43
CA ALA A 676 -15.24 19.68 -8.91
C ALA A 676 -15.35 18.22 -8.42
N THR A 677 -16.41 17.89 -7.68
CA THR A 677 -16.68 16.52 -7.25
C THR A 677 -16.95 15.62 -8.44
N VAL A 678 -17.83 16.01 -9.38
CA VAL A 678 -18.10 15.24 -10.61
C VAL A 678 -16.81 14.92 -11.37
N ARG A 679 -15.92 15.91 -11.54
CA ARG A 679 -14.64 15.73 -12.25
C ARG A 679 -13.68 14.80 -11.52
N LEU A 680 -13.62 14.85 -10.18
CA LEU A 680 -12.82 13.91 -9.37
C LEU A 680 -13.35 12.47 -9.45
N TYR A 681 -14.66 12.27 -9.44
CA TYR A 681 -15.25 10.95 -9.61
C TYR A 681 -15.01 10.39 -11.02
N ASP A 682 -15.09 11.23 -12.05
CA ASP A 682 -14.70 10.82 -13.41
C ASP A 682 -13.23 10.43 -13.48
N GLU A 683 -12.35 11.21 -12.85
CA GLU A 683 -10.92 10.90 -12.78
C GLU A 683 -10.64 9.60 -12.06
N PHE A 684 -11.27 9.37 -10.91
CA PHE A 684 -11.20 8.11 -10.18
C PHE A 684 -11.60 6.94 -11.07
N ARG A 685 -12.73 7.05 -11.77
CA ARG A 685 -13.23 5.99 -12.65
C ARG A 685 -12.33 5.69 -13.85
N ARG A 686 -11.63 6.70 -14.35
CA ARG A 686 -10.68 6.58 -15.47
C ARG A 686 -9.28 6.20 -15.02
N THR A 687 -9.00 6.30 -13.73
CA THR A 687 -7.71 5.93 -13.16
C THR A 687 -7.65 4.40 -13.07
N HIS A 688 -6.59 3.84 -13.63
CA HIS A 688 -6.36 2.41 -13.55
C HIS A 688 -5.73 2.04 -12.20
N PHE A 689 -6.44 1.25 -11.39
CA PHE A 689 -5.96 0.77 -10.09
C PHE A 689 -5.74 -0.77 -10.13
N PRO A 690 -4.51 -1.23 -10.40
CA PRO A 690 -4.22 -2.64 -10.60
C PRO A 690 -4.25 -3.47 -9.32
N TYR A 691 -4.24 -2.84 -8.15
CA TYR A 691 -4.31 -3.50 -6.85
C TYR A 691 -5.51 -3.01 -6.04
N ALA A 692 -6.18 -3.94 -5.36
CA ALA A 692 -7.32 -3.62 -4.50
C ALA A 692 -6.97 -2.66 -3.36
N THR A 693 -5.73 -2.69 -2.87
CA THR A 693 -5.23 -1.77 -1.84
C THR A 693 -5.16 -0.34 -2.37
N ASP A 694 -4.53 -0.13 -3.53
CA ASP A 694 -4.42 1.18 -4.17
C ASP A 694 -5.80 1.76 -4.54
N HIS A 695 -6.67 0.92 -5.12
CA HIS A 695 -8.06 1.31 -5.41
C HIS A 695 -8.81 1.74 -4.14
N LYS A 696 -8.66 0.98 -3.04
CA LYS A 696 -9.29 1.30 -1.76
C LYS A 696 -8.76 2.62 -1.19
N ASP A 697 -7.45 2.83 -1.22
CA ASP A 697 -6.84 4.07 -0.74
C ASP A 697 -7.34 5.28 -1.54
N ALA A 698 -7.43 5.14 -2.86
CA ALA A 698 -7.98 6.17 -3.74
C ALA A 698 -9.47 6.44 -3.45
N LEU A 699 -10.28 5.41 -3.21
CA LEU A 699 -11.71 5.54 -2.87
C LEU A 699 -11.89 6.24 -1.51
N ASP A 700 -11.13 5.84 -0.50
CA ASP A 700 -11.14 6.46 0.84
C ASP A 700 -10.76 7.94 0.76
N ASN A 701 -9.78 8.29 -0.08
CA ASN A 701 -9.38 9.68 -0.29
C ASN A 701 -10.38 10.47 -1.15
N LEU A 702 -11.02 9.87 -2.15
CA LEU A 702 -12.11 10.50 -2.90
C LEU A 702 -13.27 10.89 -1.98
N ALA A 703 -13.65 10.00 -1.05
CA ALA A 703 -14.67 10.29 -0.05
C ALA A 703 -14.26 11.45 0.88
N ARG A 704 -13.00 11.47 1.34
CA ARG A 704 -12.45 12.57 2.16
C ARG A 704 -12.41 13.90 1.39
N TRP A 705 -11.99 13.88 0.13
CA TRP A 705 -11.98 15.08 -0.70
C TRP A 705 -13.39 15.59 -0.94
N HIS A 706 -14.36 14.71 -1.18
CA HIS A 706 -15.74 15.11 -1.30
C HIS A 706 -16.27 15.74 0.00
N GLU A 707 -16.00 15.14 1.16
CA GLU A 707 -16.36 15.76 2.45
C GLU A 707 -15.68 17.12 2.66
N HIS A 708 -14.43 17.29 2.23
CA HIS A 708 -13.71 18.56 2.30
C HIS A 708 -14.29 19.62 1.35
N ILE A 709 -14.65 19.23 0.13
CA ILE A 709 -15.18 20.12 -0.92
C ILE A 709 -16.61 20.55 -0.59
N ASP A 710 -17.48 19.60 -0.24
CA ASP A 710 -18.89 19.82 0.02
C ASP A 710 -19.42 18.91 1.15
N PRO A 711 -19.28 19.34 2.42
CA PRO A 711 -19.71 18.56 3.58
C PRO A 711 -21.22 18.26 3.62
N ALA A 712 -22.04 19.04 2.90
CA ALA A 712 -23.49 18.84 2.85
C ALA A 712 -23.84 17.78 1.81
N ALA A 713 -23.27 17.88 0.60
CA ALA A 713 -23.50 16.91 -0.47
C ALA A 713 -22.83 15.55 -0.16
N SER A 714 -21.69 15.52 0.54
CA SER A 714 -21.01 14.26 0.89
C SER A 714 -21.82 13.32 1.76
N ARG A 715 -22.79 13.86 2.51
CA ARG A 715 -23.73 13.08 3.35
C ARG A 715 -25.02 12.73 2.64
N ALA A 716 -25.21 13.21 1.40
CA ALA A 716 -26.40 12.96 0.65
C ALA A 716 -26.43 11.52 0.12
N GLU A 717 -27.59 10.87 0.19
CA GLU A 717 -27.78 9.45 -0.17
C GLU A 717 -27.25 9.15 -1.59
N THR A 718 -27.46 10.08 -2.51
CA THR A 718 -27.04 9.97 -3.92
C THR A 718 -25.54 9.73 -4.05
N TRP A 719 -24.72 10.47 -3.30
CA TRP A 719 -23.27 10.37 -3.37
C TRP A 719 -22.73 9.15 -2.61
N THR A 720 -23.39 8.78 -1.51
CA THR A 720 -23.10 7.53 -0.80
C THR A 720 -23.31 6.31 -1.69
N LEU A 721 -24.43 6.27 -2.45
CA LEU A 721 -24.70 5.17 -3.39
C LEU A 721 -23.62 5.04 -4.47
N ILE A 722 -23.06 6.16 -4.93
CA ILE A 722 -21.96 6.16 -5.92
C ILE A 722 -20.69 5.57 -5.30
N LEU A 723 -20.36 5.93 -4.06
CA LEU A 723 -19.17 5.43 -3.36
C LEU A 723 -19.30 3.95 -2.95
N GLU A 724 -20.50 3.50 -2.60
CA GLU A 724 -20.77 2.11 -2.20
C GLU A 724 -20.88 1.13 -3.39
N GLY A 725 -20.67 1.62 -4.62
CA GLY A 725 -20.57 0.77 -5.79
C GLY A 725 -21.93 0.32 -6.35
N TYR A 726 -22.96 1.17 -6.29
CA TYR A 726 -24.25 0.91 -6.95
C TYR A 726 -24.04 0.49 -8.42
N ASP A 727 -24.73 -0.56 -8.88
CA ASP A 727 -24.61 -1.08 -10.27
C ASP A 727 -25.25 -0.06 -11.23
N PHE A 728 -24.47 0.90 -11.69
CA PHE A 728 -24.87 1.81 -12.75
C PHE A 728 -24.91 1.01 -14.05
N GLU A 729 -26.08 0.93 -14.70
CA GLU A 729 -26.21 0.41 -16.07
C GLU A 729 -25.60 1.43 -17.09
N ASP A 730 -24.41 1.94 -16.82
CA ASP A 730 -23.67 2.83 -17.72
C ASP A 730 -22.56 2.07 -18.45
N SER A 731 -22.23 2.53 -19.66
CA SER A 731 -21.23 1.88 -20.54
C SER A 731 -19.79 2.09 -20.06
N THR A 732 -19.57 2.75 -18.93
CA THR A 732 -18.25 3.20 -18.47
C THR A 732 -17.91 2.66 -17.07
N TRP A 733 -18.80 1.91 -16.41
CA TRP A 733 -18.67 1.49 -14.99
C TRP A 733 -17.58 0.44 -14.77
N ASP A 734 -17.32 -0.39 -15.77
CA ASP A 734 -16.30 -1.43 -15.67
C ASP A 734 -14.86 -0.88 -15.67
N LEU A 735 -14.62 0.38 -16.06
CA LEU A 735 -13.27 0.98 -16.09
C LEU A 735 -12.63 1.11 -14.69
N ALA A 736 -13.44 1.28 -13.65
CA ALA A 736 -12.96 1.40 -12.26
C ALA A 736 -12.84 0.04 -11.55
N SER A 737 -13.51 -0.99 -12.07
CA SER A 737 -13.92 -2.17 -11.28
C SER A 737 -13.25 -3.48 -11.70
N TYR A 738 -12.15 -3.44 -12.46
CA TYR A 738 -11.38 -4.67 -12.75
C TYR A 738 -10.40 -5.00 -11.61
N GLY A 739 -10.97 -5.24 -10.43
CA GLY A 739 -10.28 -5.73 -9.23
C GLY A 739 -11.21 -6.43 -8.23
N LEU A 740 -12.52 -6.50 -8.52
CA LEU A 740 -13.54 -7.12 -7.65
C LEU A 740 -13.77 -8.62 -7.90
N GLU A 741 -12.83 -9.32 -8.54
CA GLU A 741 -12.79 -10.76 -8.29
C GLU A 741 -12.38 -10.93 -6.82
N TRP A 742 -13.35 -11.40 -6.03
CA TRP A 742 -13.31 -11.73 -4.59
C TRP A 742 -13.76 -10.62 -3.61
N ILE A 743 -15.08 -10.55 -3.36
CA ILE A 743 -15.63 -10.41 -2.00
C ILE A 743 -15.51 -11.77 -1.30
#